data_AF-A0A9E4Y4U5-F1
#
_entry.id   AF-A0A9E4Y4U5-F1
#
_cell.length_a   1.000
_cell.length_b   1.000
_cell.length_c   1.000
_cell.angle_alpha   90.00
_cell.angle_beta   90.00
_cell.angle_gamma   90.00
#
_symmetry.space_group_name_H-M   'P 1'
#
loop_
_entity.id
_entity.type
_entity.pdbx_description
1 polymer ?
#
loop_
_entity_poly.entity_id
_entity_poly.type
_entity_poly.pdbx_seq_one_letter_code
_entity_poly.pdbx_strand_id
1 'polypeptide(L)'
;MPGKTAGSTGSKRVLALPGAIAGALTALAVMVLLTGACQGGAGNSPVLTVTPADNQVATGAGSPGAGEAAATREDAPGPTSSASVPPTATANSVISTSAAGPDSPTPEVTPGPTAAATSNPQSSPTSPPTPAPVPGPSGPPGPAGDGSSSPVSPTPAATPAFVPVPDEPDIPIPPDRDLQDLGRRLVEGYVEPKTIVPSEPFVVGQKVDFWVSRDQGSVLVSGEVAYVSEHAYWIFENRFIPATADIEQVAEDFESDVWPAVTGVFGTPLTPGIDGDDRIVVYHSILRAGVAGYFSAADSYPREILPFSNQHEAVYLSVDRIDLTSREYLSVIAHELQHASHFAADSSEDSWVNEGLSEVAAEIAGFIRSAVPAFVRAPSTSLTAWAQDIGISRANYGATNLFFAFLATHYGGNDMLAAVSRNQEDGIASIDSALAGQGFDVGANDVFADWLVANYLNADEGPYSYENRSVPPVRNIYKRAPDSLSGEVRGYGADYIVTSTGSGRMTVEFQGQPETPLLTEPPHSGDTCWWSNQGDQIDSTLTRAVDLSAVDVATLRFWTLYDIEEFWDYAYVMVSTDSGETWQILDTAHTTDENPNGNAYGPGLTGRSRGWVQDSADLSEYAGREVLLRFEYITDDAVFSKGACFDDFEISEIGWSDDTSTRGDWTAEGFALVEETVPTQYLVQVIHEKDLGDPVVYRVPVDAQGAGRLVVEGIGEDDLIVAIISAVTRHSTSPTKYTLSISP
;
A
#
# COMPACT_ATOMS: atom_id res chain seq x y z
N MET A 1 62.19 -2.93 42.08
CA MET A 1 62.21 -2.57 43.53
C MET A 1 61.07 -1.59 43.79
N PRO A 2 60.49 -1.53 45.01
CA PRO A 2 59.28 -0.75 45.29
C PRO A 2 59.55 0.64 45.87
N GLY A 3 58.54 1.52 45.81
CA GLY A 3 58.46 2.77 46.59
C GLY A 3 57.05 2.96 47.16
N LYS A 4 56.91 3.02 48.50
CA LYS A 4 55.66 3.24 49.23
C LYS A 4 55.81 4.42 50.19
N THR A 5 54.83 5.34 50.20
CA THR A 5 54.33 6.17 51.33
C THR A 5 53.30 7.15 50.74
N ALA A 6 52.07 7.40 51.24
CA ALA A 6 51.46 7.40 52.59
C ALA A 6 52.01 8.48 53.54
N GLY A 7 51.20 9.39 54.13
CA GLY A 7 49.77 9.65 53.99
C GLY A 7 49.21 10.48 55.17
N SER A 8 47.91 10.77 55.17
CA SER A 8 47.11 11.26 56.32
C SER A 8 47.42 12.64 56.96
N THR A 9 46.47 13.58 56.81
CA THR A 9 45.75 14.18 57.95
C THR A 9 44.25 14.26 57.63
N GLY A 10 43.40 14.43 58.63
CA GLY A 10 41.95 14.57 58.45
C GLY A 10 41.25 15.02 59.72
N SER A 11 39.96 15.37 59.62
CA SER A 11 39.15 15.75 60.77
C SER A 11 37.69 15.25 60.64
N LYS A 12 37.03 15.10 61.78
CA LYS A 12 35.59 14.81 61.93
C LYS A 12 34.91 16.10 62.44
N ARG A 13 33.58 16.31 62.50
CA ARG A 13 32.42 15.40 62.61
C ARG A 13 31.11 16.24 62.42
N VAL A 14 29.95 15.58 62.56
CA VAL A 14 28.58 16.15 62.78
C VAL A 14 27.80 16.51 61.49
N LEU A 15 26.47 16.34 61.34
CA LEU A 15 25.50 15.22 61.58
C LEU A 15 24.06 15.76 61.44
N ALA A 16 23.28 15.30 60.43
CA ALA A 16 21.81 15.39 60.35
C ALA A 16 21.23 14.55 59.17
N LEU A 17 19.96 14.13 59.29
CA LEU A 17 19.06 13.49 58.29
C LEU A 17 17.83 14.43 58.06
N PRO A 18 16.80 14.15 57.23
CA PRO A 18 16.42 12.97 56.41
C PRO A 18 16.14 13.31 54.90
N GLY A 19 15.55 12.48 54.02
CA GLY A 19 15.32 11.02 54.02
C GLY A 19 14.04 10.54 53.28
N ALA A 20 14.21 9.55 52.39
CA ALA A 20 13.24 8.57 51.84
C ALA A 20 11.98 9.00 51.02
N ILE A 21 11.91 8.49 49.78
CA ILE A 21 10.79 7.78 49.05
C ILE A 21 11.36 7.51 47.63
N ALA A 22 11.44 6.32 47.00
CA ALA A 22 10.85 4.98 47.14
C ALA A 22 9.58 4.69 46.27
N GLY A 23 9.79 4.24 45.02
CA GLY A 23 8.82 3.43 44.27
C GLY A 23 8.54 3.87 42.82
N ALA A 24 9.09 3.15 41.83
CA ALA A 24 8.61 3.05 40.43
C ALA A 24 9.47 2.06 39.62
N LEU A 25 9.31 0.73 39.80
CA LEU A 25 10.01 -0.26 38.96
C LEU A 25 9.33 -1.64 38.95
N THR A 26 8.06 -1.70 38.53
CA THR A 26 7.28 -2.93 38.29
C THR A 26 6.02 -2.62 37.49
N ALA A 27 6.08 -2.76 36.15
CA ALA A 27 4.93 -2.99 35.25
C ALA A 27 5.46 -3.17 33.81
N LEU A 28 5.60 -4.41 33.33
CA LEU A 28 5.79 -4.70 31.91
C LEU A 28 5.23 -6.08 31.55
N ALA A 29 3.92 -6.22 31.64
CA ALA A 29 3.15 -7.35 31.12
C ALA A 29 1.66 -6.97 31.05
N VAL A 30 0.98 -7.44 30.01
CA VAL A 30 -0.49 -7.42 29.80
C VAL A 30 -1.15 -6.03 29.71
N MET A 31 -1.44 -5.61 28.47
CA MET A 31 -2.83 -5.31 28.08
C MET A 31 -3.02 -5.60 26.58
N VAL A 32 -4.18 -6.15 26.22
CA VAL A 32 -4.53 -6.67 24.87
C VAL A 32 -6.05 -6.57 24.71
N LEU A 33 -6.51 -6.19 23.50
CA LEU A 33 -7.89 -6.22 22.98
C LEU A 33 -9.00 -5.45 23.74
N LEU A 34 -9.77 -4.65 22.99
CA LEU A 34 -11.10 -4.15 23.37
C LEU A 34 -12.11 -4.25 22.22
N THR A 35 -12.22 -5.43 21.60
CA THR A 35 -13.40 -5.78 20.78
C THR A 35 -14.60 -6.05 21.69
N GLY A 36 -15.66 -5.25 21.58
CA GLY A 36 -16.81 -5.33 22.46
C GLY A 36 -17.82 -6.41 22.07
N ALA A 37 -17.85 -7.54 22.80
CA ALA A 37 -18.90 -8.56 22.68
C ALA A 37 -19.45 -8.98 24.06
N CYS A 38 -20.75 -9.28 24.14
CA CYS A 38 -21.45 -9.47 25.42
C CYS A 38 -21.06 -10.77 26.15
N GLN A 39 -20.97 -10.72 27.48
CA GLN A 39 -20.58 -11.86 28.31
C GLN A 39 -21.70 -12.91 28.47
N GLY A 40 -21.54 -14.06 27.81
CA GLY A 40 -22.09 -15.35 28.24
C GLY A 40 -21.05 -16.08 29.12
N GLY A 41 -21.44 -16.50 30.32
CA GLY A 41 -20.47 -16.90 31.36
C GLY A 41 -20.01 -18.37 31.38
N ALA A 42 -18.70 -18.56 31.19
CA ALA A 42 -17.83 -19.59 31.81
C ALA A 42 -18.11 -21.11 31.61
N GLY A 43 -17.17 -21.78 30.93
CA GLY A 43 -16.99 -23.24 30.96
C GLY A 43 -15.59 -23.63 30.49
N ASN A 44 -14.73 -24.14 31.39
CA ASN A 44 -13.29 -24.28 31.14
C ASN A 44 -12.89 -25.73 30.84
N SER A 45 -12.35 -26.00 29.63
CA SER A 45 -11.43 -27.10 29.22
C SER A 45 -11.82 -28.57 29.48
N PRO A 46 -11.34 -29.51 28.65
CA PRO A 46 -10.06 -30.17 29.02
C PRO A 46 -9.15 -30.58 27.85
N VAL A 47 -7.86 -30.75 28.15
CA VAL A 47 -6.89 -31.46 27.31
C VAL A 47 -6.74 -32.90 27.84
N LEU A 48 -6.69 -33.89 26.94
CA LEU A 48 -6.36 -35.29 27.25
C LEU A 48 -4.83 -35.41 27.48
N THR A 49 -4.28 -36.11 28.46
CA THR A 49 -4.66 -37.39 29.12
C THR A 49 -4.45 -37.28 30.67
N VAL A 50 -4.54 -38.26 31.58
CA VAL A 50 -4.34 -39.73 31.58
C VAL A 50 -5.31 -40.44 32.57
N THR A 51 -5.49 -41.75 32.36
CA THR A 51 -6.19 -42.77 33.18
C THR A 51 -5.65 -42.96 34.62
N PRO A 52 -6.33 -43.74 35.50
CA PRO A 52 -7.79 -43.92 35.70
C PRO A 52 -8.22 -44.05 37.20
N ALA A 53 -9.53 -43.92 37.51
CA ALA A 53 -10.23 -44.75 38.53
C ALA A 53 -11.77 -44.50 38.60
N ASP A 54 -12.54 -45.59 38.49
CA ASP A 54 -13.77 -45.95 39.21
C ASP A 54 -14.90 -44.95 39.60
N ASN A 55 -16.10 -45.31 39.09
CA ASN A 55 -17.37 -45.52 39.81
C ASN A 55 -18.39 -44.37 40.12
N GLN A 56 -19.56 -44.52 39.46
CA GLN A 56 -20.93 -44.52 40.03
C GLN A 56 -21.71 -43.20 40.26
N VAL A 57 -22.82 -43.08 39.51
CA VAL A 57 -24.23 -42.89 39.96
C VAL A 57 -24.61 -41.65 40.80
N ALA A 58 -25.78 -41.00 40.63
CA ALA A 58 -26.77 -40.83 39.54
C ALA A 58 -27.87 -39.85 40.03
N THR A 59 -28.77 -39.40 39.13
CA THR A 59 -30.06 -38.69 39.40
C THR A 59 -29.98 -37.28 40.02
N GLY A 60 -30.91 -36.36 39.77
CA GLY A 60 -32.00 -36.36 38.78
C GLY A 60 -33.15 -35.36 39.07
N ALA A 61 -33.84 -34.92 38.00
CA ALA A 61 -35.19 -34.30 37.93
C ALA A 61 -35.57 -33.06 38.79
N GLY A 62 -36.21 -32.05 38.16
CA GLY A 62 -36.93 -30.98 38.88
C GLY A 62 -37.39 -29.78 38.03
N SER A 63 -38.68 -29.68 37.76
CA SER A 63 -39.43 -28.52 37.20
C SER A 63 -40.78 -28.43 37.98
N PRO A 64 -41.73 -27.46 37.83
CA PRO A 64 -41.82 -26.26 36.97
C PRO A 64 -42.34 -24.98 37.72
N GLY A 65 -42.80 -23.92 37.00
CA GLY A 65 -43.57 -22.78 37.56
C GLY A 65 -43.98 -21.71 36.52
N ALA A 66 -45.08 -20.95 36.73
CA ALA A 66 -45.65 -19.97 35.76
C ALA A 66 -46.50 -18.82 36.39
N GLY A 67 -46.84 -17.78 35.59
CA GLY A 67 -47.77 -16.64 35.88
C GLY A 67 -47.37 -15.35 35.10
N GLU A 68 -48.20 -14.71 34.25
CA GLU A 68 -49.34 -13.76 34.52
C GLU A 68 -48.91 -12.35 35.04
N ALA A 69 -49.48 -11.19 34.65
CA ALA A 69 -50.50 -10.79 33.64
C ALA A 69 -50.37 -9.26 33.29
N ALA A 70 -51.34 -8.62 32.60
CA ALA A 70 -51.20 -7.30 31.93
C ALA A 70 -52.24 -6.19 32.30
N ALA A 71 -52.00 -4.94 31.82
CA ALA A 71 -52.88 -3.76 31.95
C ALA A 71 -52.71 -2.75 30.76
N THR A 72 -53.44 -1.61 30.75
CA THR A 72 -53.71 -0.76 29.56
C THR A 72 -53.98 0.74 29.89
N ARG A 73 -53.98 1.64 28.86
CA ARG A 73 -54.55 3.03 28.73
C ARG A 73 -53.53 4.16 28.49
N GLU A 74 -53.87 5.34 27.92
CA GLU A 74 -54.77 5.81 26.82
C GLU A 74 -54.60 7.36 26.65
N ASP A 75 -55.16 7.95 25.58
CA ASP A 75 -55.40 9.39 25.29
C ASP A 75 -54.30 10.35 24.75
N ALA A 76 -54.76 11.30 23.91
CA ALA A 76 -54.07 12.46 23.29
C ALA A 76 -55.06 13.68 23.24
N PRO A 77 -54.69 14.95 22.91
CA PRO A 77 -54.43 15.38 21.51
C PRO A 77 -53.48 16.62 21.32
N GLY A 78 -53.31 17.11 20.07
CA GLY A 78 -52.62 18.39 19.72
C GLY A 78 -53.52 19.64 19.74
N PRO A 79 -53.05 20.85 19.29
CA PRO A 79 -53.35 21.28 17.90
C PRO A 79 -52.46 22.39 17.20
N THR A 80 -52.35 22.27 15.85
CA THR A 80 -52.38 23.30 14.75
C THR A 80 -51.71 24.70 14.82
N SER A 81 -50.99 25.10 13.73
CA SER A 81 -51.26 26.24 12.78
C SER A 81 -49.99 26.60 11.95
N SER A 82 -49.98 26.64 10.59
CA SER A 82 -50.37 27.70 9.61
C SER A 82 -49.48 28.98 9.61
N ALA A 83 -49.08 29.67 8.52
CA ALA A 83 -49.44 29.59 7.08
C ALA A 83 -48.44 30.32 6.13
N SER A 84 -48.39 29.88 4.86
CA SER A 84 -48.59 30.62 3.57
C SER A 84 -47.99 32.00 3.22
N VAL A 85 -47.58 32.13 1.94
CA VAL A 85 -47.01 33.29 1.19
C VAL A 85 -48.07 34.32 0.70
N PRO A 86 -47.75 35.64 0.68
CA PRO A 86 -48.04 36.53 -0.48
C PRO A 86 -46.94 37.65 -0.73
N PRO A 87 -47.05 38.58 -1.73
CA PRO A 87 -45.86 39.07 -2.48
C PRO A 87 -45.71 40.61 -2.73
N THR A 88 -44.80 40.98 -3.66
CA THR A 88 -44.76 42.19 -4.57
C THR A 88 -44.17 43.57 -4.16
N ALA A 89 -43.57 44.24 -5.18
CA ALA A 89 -43.58 45.69 -5.51
C ALA A 89 -42.39 46.65 -5.21
N THR A 90 -41.41 46.70 -6.13
CA THR A 90 -40.90 47.88 -6.91
C THR A 90 -40.74 49.32 -6.33
N ALA A 91 -39.54 49.91 -6.53
CA ALA A 91 -39.26 51.33 -6.84
C ALA A 91 -37.86 51.46 -7.53
N ASN A 92 -37.70 52.01 -8.74
CA ASN A 92 -37.46 53.42 -9.14
C ASN A 92 -36.21 54.09 -8.49
N SER A 93 -35.30 54.83 -9.15
CA SER A 93 -34.93 55.15 -10.56
C SER A 93 -33.52 55.82 -10.55
N VAL A 94 -32.75 56.08 -11.63
CA VAL A 94 -32.82 57.25 -12.55
C VAL A 94 -31.60 57.25 -13.53
N ILE A 95 -31.83 57.32 -14.86
CA ILE A 95 -31.17 58.13 -15.95
C ILE A 95 -29.61 58.28 -15.92
N SER A 96 -28.79 57.98 -16.96
CA SER A 96 -28.90 58.46 -18.37
C SER A 96 -28.06 57.72 -19.45
N THR A 97 -28.55 57.71 -20.70
CA THR A 97 -27.91 57.91 -22.05
C THR A 97 -26.37 57.75 -22.24
N SER A 98 -25.80 57.27 -23.37
CA SER A 98 -26.27 56.82 -24.71
C SER A 98 -25.05 56.58 -25.66
N ALA A 99 -25.07 55.92 -26.82
CA ALA A 99 -25.92 54.88 -27.46
C ALA A 99 -25.37 54.53 -28.88
N ALA A 100 -25.92 53.49 -29.52
CA ALA A 100 -25.87 53.12 -30.97
C ALA A 100 -24.60 52.44 -31.57
N GLY A 101 -24.85 51.41 -32.40
CA GLY A 101 -23.93 50.77 -33.36
C GLY A 101 -24.24 51.24 -34.80
N PRO A 102 -24.41 50.36 -35.84
CA PRO A 102 -24.53 48.89 -35.81
C PRO A 102 -23.81 48.16 -36.99
N ASP A 103 -24.31 46.97 -37.34
CA ASP A 103 -24.26 46.25 -38.63
C ASP A 103 -23.15 45.20 -38.93
N SER A 104 -23.62 44.01 -39.28
CA SER A 104 -22.92 42.93 -40.02
C SER A 104 -23.48 42.86 -41.45
N PRO A 105 -22.81 42.21 -42.44
CA PRO A 105 -23.09 40.79 -42.66
C PRO A 105 -21.96 39.94 -43.31
N THR A 106 -22.19 38.61 -43.37
CA THR A 106 -21.54 37.58 -44.23
C THR A 106 -22.06 37.66 -45.70
N PRO A 107 -21.64 36.82 -46.71
CA PRO A 107 -20.88 35.55 -46.68
C PRO A 107 -19.80 35.36 -47.81
N GLU A 108 -19.39 34.09 -48.04
CA GLU A 108 -18.93 33.44 -49.30
C GLU A 108 -17.44 33.01 -49.54
N VAL A 109 -17.29 31.67 -49.66
CA VAL A 109 -16.61 30.88 -50.73
C VAL A 109 -15.12 30.44 -50.62
N THR A 110 -14.95 29.15 -50.97
CA THR A 110 -13.81 28.21 -51.13
C THR A 110 -12.80 28.54 -52.25
N PRO A 111 -11.64 27.82 -52.45
CA PRO A 111 -11.34 26.42 -52.09
C PRO A 111 -9.92 26.08 -51.55
N GLY A 112 -9.71 24.80 -51.20
CA GLY A 112 -8.40 24.18 -50.91
C GLY A 112 -7.57 23.83 -52.16
N PRO A 113 -6.52 22.99 -52.05
CA PRO A 113 -6.74 21.58 -52.42
C PRO A 113 -5.82 20.49 -51.80
N THR A 114 -6.23 19.23 -52.07
CA THR A 114 -5.44 17.98 -52.16
C THR A 114 -4.99 17.24 -50.89
N ALA A 115 -5.27 15.94 -50.89
CA ALA A 115 -4.73 14.93 -49.98
C ALA A 115 -3.60 14.13 -50.66
N ALA A 116 -2.85 13.36 -49.87
CA ALA A 116 -2.02 12.26 -50.34
C ALA A 116 -2.08 11.10 -49.34
N ALA A 117 -2.54 9.94 -49.80
CA ALA A 117 -2.41 8.68 -49.07
C ALA A 117 -1.33 7.83 -49.75
N THR A 118 -0.42 7.27 -48.97
CA THR A 118 0.60 6.32 -49.44
C THR A 118 0.74 5.16 -48.47
N SER A 119 0.52 3.95 -48.97
CA SER A 119 0.64 2.69 -48.24
C SER A 119 2.06 2.09 -48.33
N ASN A 120 2.24 0.96 -47.63
CA ASN A 120 3.33 -0.04 -47.73
C ASN A 120 4.51 0.14 -46.74
N PRO A 121 5.16 -0.96 -46.34
CA PRO A 121 4.60 -2.31 -46.11
C PRO A 121 5.14 -2.99 -44.82
N GLN A 122 4.51 -4.09 -44.41
CA GLN A 122 5.13 -5.04 -43.47
C GLN A 122 6.37 -5.70 -44.12
N SER A 123 7.41 -5.95 -43.32
CA SER A 123 8.56 -6.76 -43.73
C SER A 123 8.99 -7.71 -42.60
N SER A 124 8.54 -8.97 -42.66
CA SER A 124 8.95 -10.02 -41.73
C SER A 124 10.38 -10.50 -42.02
N PRO A 125 11.25 -10.66 -41.01
CA PRO A 125 12.58 -11.23 -41.20
C PRO A 125 12.51 -12.76 -41.31
N THR A 126 12.78 -13.32 -42.50
CA THR A 126 12.89 -14.77 -42.69
C THR A 126 14.27 -15.30 -42.32
N SER A 127 14.36 -16.22 -41.36
CA SER A 127 15.60 -16.91 -40.98
C SER A 127 16.13 -17.83 -42.09
N PRO A 128 17.47 -17.93 -42.30
CA PRO A 128 18.07 -18.89 -43.21
C PRO A 128 18.13 -20.31 -42.61
N PRO A 129 18.12 -21.39 -43.43
CA PRO A 129 18.04 -22.77 -42.95
C PRO A 129 19.39 -23.34 -42.45
N THR A 130 19.34 -24.10 -41.36
CA THR A 130 20.47 -24.85 -40.79
C THR A 130 20.86 -26.06 -41.67
N PRO A 131 22.16 -26.29 -41.97
CA PRO A 131 22.61 -27.49 -42.68
C PRO A 131 22.70 -28.72 -41.77
N ALA A 132 22.37 -29.90 -42.31
CA ALA A 132 22.42 -31.17 -41.60
C ALA A 132 23.87 -31.70 -41.40
N PRO A 133 24.15 -32.49 -40.34
CA PRO A 133 25.49 -33.01 -40.06
C PRO A 133 25.93 -34.12 -41.02
N VAL A 134 27.22 -34.13 -41.36
CA VAL A 134 27.86 -35.15 -42.22
C VAL A 134 28.57 -36.22 -41.35
N PRO A 135 28.42 -37.53 -41.64
CA PRO A 135 29.11 -38.58 -40.87
C PRO A 135 30.63 -38.61 -41.12
N GLY A 136 31.42 -38.69 -40.04
CA GLY A 136 32.87 -38.92 -40.11
C GLY A 136 33.24 -40.39 -40.38
N PRO A 137 34.34 -40.67 -41.13
CA PRO A 137 34.71 -42.03 -41.51
C PRO A 137 35.47 -42.82 -40.42
N SER A 138 35.36 -44.14 -40.47
CA SER A 138 35.97 -45.08 -39.51
C SER A 138 37.47 -45.31 -39.72
N GLY A 139 38.22 -45.52 -38.63
CA GLY A 139 39.66 -45.88 -38.62
C GLY A 139 39.95 -47.25 -37.97
N PRO A 140 41.12 -47.88 -38.24
CA PRO A 140 41.37 -49.30 -37.93
C PRO A 140 41.97 -49.58 -36.52
N PRO A 141 41.98 -50.85 -36.05
CA PRO A 141 42.18 -51.20 -34.63
C PRO A 141 43.56 -51.77 -34.24
N GLY A 142 43.87 -51.72 -32.94
CA GLY A 142 44.88 -52.54 -32.23
C GLY A 142 46.12 -51.76 -31.71
N PRO A 143 46.91 -52.33 -30.78
CA PRO A 143 46.84 -53.66 -30.15
C PRO A 143 46.44 -53.62 -28.65
N ALA A 144 46.47 -54.77 -27.98
CA ALA A 144 46.15 -54.91 -26.55
C ALA A 144 47.35 -54.61 -25.62
N GLY A 145 47.07 -54.29 -24.35
CA GLY A 145 48.02 -54.15 -23.25
C GLY A 145 47.34 -54.48 -21.90
N ASP A 146 48.12 -54.94 -20.92
CA ASP A 146 47.61 -55.69 -19.77
C ASP A 146 46.91 -54.87 -18.66
N GLY A 147 46.12 -55.60 -17.88
CA GLY A 147 45.17 -55.07 -16.91
C GLY A 147 45.72 -54.21 -15.77
N SER A 148 44.86 -53.29 -15.35
CA SER A 148 44.86 -52.68 -14.03
C SER A 148 43.43 -52.73 -13.46
N SER A 149 43.30 -52.75 -12.14
CA SER A 149 42.01 -52.85 -11.45
C SER A 149 41.16 -51.59 -11.68
N SER A 150 39.93 -51.76 -12.16
CA SER A 150 38.95 -50.68 -12.22
C SER A 150 38.64 -50.16 -10.81
N PRO A 151 38.91 -48.88 -10.48
CA PRO A 151 38.12 -48.23 -9.44
C PRO A 151 36.68 -48.15 -9.95
N VAL A 152 35.70 -48.35 -9.06
CA VAL A 152 34.33 -47.93 -9.36
C VAL A 152 34.35 -46.41 -9.25
N SER A 153 34.46 -45.72 -10.39
CA SER A 153 34.15 -44.30 -10.45
C SER A 153 32.73 -44.13 -9.92
N PRO A 154 32.47 -43.27 -8.91
CA PRO A 154 31.12 -42.89 -8.61
C PRO A 154 30.56 -42.25 -9.89
N THR A 155 29.38 -42.71 -10.33
CA THR A 155 28.60 -41.97 -11.31
C THR A 155 28.48 -40.54 -10.78
N PRO A 156 28.90 -39.50 -11.52
CA PRO A 156 28.61 -38.14 -11.11
C PRO A 156 27.11 -38.04 -10.90
N ALA A 157 26.67 -37.70 -9.69
CA ALA A 157 25.30 -37.26 -9.50
C ALA A 157 25.09 -36.13 -10.51
N ALA A 158 24.07 -36.24 -11.36
CA ALA A 158 23.83 -35.23 -12.36
C ALA A 158 23.69 -33.88 -11.63
N THR A 159 24.54 -32.92 -11.97
CA THR A 159 24.39 -31.55 -11.49
C THR A 159 22.95 -31.14 -11.79
N PRO A 160 22.17 -30.69 -10.79
CA PRO A 160 20.82 -30.23 -11.04
C PRO A 160 20.83 -29.26 -12.23
N ALA A 161 19.99 -29.53 -13.22
CA ALA A 161 19.86 -28.62 -14.34
C ALA A 161 19.18 -27.38 -13.79
N PHE A 162 19.86 -26.23 -13.81
CA PHE A 162 19.28 -24.96 -13.39
C PHE A 162 18.07 -24.67 -14.28
N VAL A 163 16.87 -24.80 -13.70
CA VAL A 163 15.62 -24.40 -14.33
C VAL A 163 15.41 -22.93 -13.96
N PRO A 164 15.37 -21.98 -14.90
CA PRO A 164 15.04 -20.60 -14.54
C PRO A 164 13.65 -20.57 -13.89
N VAL A 165 13.48 -19.77 -12.84
CA VAL A 165 12.17 -19.48 -12.25
C VAL A 165 11.22 -19.04 -13.39
N PRO A 166 9.97 -19.54 -13.46
CA PRO A 166 9.01 -19.03 -14.43
C PRO A 166 8.83 -17.53 -14.27
N ASP A 167 8.52 -16.84 -15.36
CA ASP A 167 7.99 -15.48 -15.28
C ASP A 167 6.72 -15.50 -14.40
N GLU A 168 6.47 -14.43 -13.64
CA GLU A 168 5.22 -14.30 -12.89
C GLU A 168 4.02 -14.31 -13.86
N PRO A 169 2.84 -14.81 -13.44
CA PRO A 169 1.65 -14.76 -14.29
C PRO A 169 1.31 -13.31 -14.65
N ASP A 170 0.80 -13.12 -15.87
CA ASP A 170 0.39 -11.82 -16.43
C ASP A 170 -0.88 -11.31 -15.74
N ILE A 171 -0.71 -10.86 -14.49
CA ILE A 171 -1.69 -10.17 -13.67
C ILE A 171 -1.64 -8.70 -14.10
N PRO A 172 -2.74 -8.14 -14.65
CA PRO A 172 -2.76 -6.76 -15.12
C PRO A 172 -2.55 -5.79 -13.95
N ILE A 173 -2.03 -4.60 -14.26
CA ILE A 173 -2.13 -3.46 -13.35
C ILE A 173 -3.63 -3.09 -13.23
N PRO A 174 -4.16 -2.91 -12.01
CA PRO A 174 -5.54 -2.47 -11.82
C PRO A 174 -5.76 -1.01 -12.25
N PRO A 175 -6.96 -0.61 -12.72
CA PRO A 175 -7.23 0.78 -13.08
C PRO A 175 -7.30 1.71 -11.87
N ASP A 176 -6.92 2.97 -12.09
CA ASP A 176 -7.05 4.06 -11.12
C ASP A 176 -8.53 4.34 -10.76
N ARG A 177 -8.78 4.66 -9.48
CA ARG A 177 -10.10 5.05 -8.96
C ARG A 177 -10.45 6.51 -9.29
N ASP A 178 -11.25 6.72 -10.32
CA ASP A 178 -11.86 8.04 -10.62
C ASP A 178 -13.17 8.25 -9.82
N LEU A 179 -13.13 9.12 -8.81
CA LEU A 179 -14.30 9.47 -7.98
C LEU A 179 -15.41 10.25 -8.74
N GLN A 180 -15.11 10.89 -9.86
CA GLN A 180 -16.12 11.53 -10.73
C GLN A 180 -16.82 10.48 -11.59
N ASP A 181 -16.07 9.52 -12.15
CA ASP A 181 -16.61 8.39 -12.91
C ASP A 181 -17.46 7.45 -12.04
N LEU A 182 -16.99 7.11 -10.83
CA LEU A 182 -17.74 6.36 -9.83
C LEU A 182 -19.02 7.10 -9.40
N GLY A 183 -18.92 8.40 -9.11
CA GLY A 183 -20.09 9.23 -8.82
C GLY A 183 -21.13 9.17 -9.95
N ARG A 184 -20.69 9.33 -11.19
CA ARG A 184 -21.52 9.29 -12.41
C ARG A 184 -22.14 7.91 -12.68
N ARG A 185 -21.45 6.81 -12.38
CA ARG A 185 -21.94 5.44 -12.59
C ARG A 185 -22.87 4.92 -11.48
N LEU A 186 -22.56 5.22 -10.21
CA LEU A 186 -23.10 4.52 -9.05
C LEU A 186 -24.10 5.34 -8.22
N VAL A 187 -24.06 6.68 -8.25
CA VAL A 187 -24.88 7.52 -7.36
C VAL A 187 -26.20 7.92 -8.03
N GLU A 188 -27.34 7.47 -7.48
CA GLU A 188 -28.65 7.82 -8.02
C GLU A 188 -28.87 9.34 -8.05
N GLY A 189 -29.10 9.88 -9.25
CA GLY A 189 -29.34 11.31 -9.44
C GLY A 189 -28.08 12.18 -9.36
N TYR A 190 -26.88 11.59 -9.54
CA TYR A 190 -25.63 12.33 -9.69
C TYR A 190 -25.77 13.50 -10.67
N VAL A 191 -25.22 14.65 -10.29
CA VAL A 191 -25.11 15.83 -11.14
C VAL A 191 -23.64 16.19 -11.17
N GLU A 192 -23.03 16.04 -12.35
CA GLU A 192 -21.64 16.42 -12.64
C GLU A 192 -21.32 17.78 -12.00
N PRO A 193 -20.50 17.81 -10.93
CA PRO A 193 -20.26 19.03 -10.18
C PRO A 193 -19.35 19.96 -10.99
N LYS A 194 -19.16 21.19 -10.49
CA LYS A 194 -18.15 22.04 -11.11
C LYS A 194 -16.77 21.62 -10.62
N THR A 195 -15.90 21.27 -11.55
CA THR A 195 -14.47 20.99 -11.31
C THR A 195 -13.71 22.18 -10.71
N ILE A 196 -14.28 23.40 -10.78
CA ILE A 196 -13.83 24.57 -10.04
C ILE A 196 -15.05 25.21 -9.35
N VAL A 197 -14.95 25.50 -8.06
CA VAL A 197 -15.97 26.14 -7.22
C VAL A 197 -15.42 27.47 -6.67
N PRO A 198 -15.38 28.56 -7.48
CA PRO A 198 -14.59 29.75 -7.17
C PRO A 198 -14.91 30.38 -5.81
N SER A 199 -13.89 30.54 -4.97
CA SER A 199 -13.95 31.27 -3.70
C SER A 199 -13.57 32.75 -3.87
N GLU A 200 -13.76 33.55 -2.82
CA GLU A 200 -13.17 34.89 -2.72
C GLU A 200 -11.94 34.78 -1.81
N PRO A 201 -10.74 35.20 -2.27
CA PRO A 201 -9.47 35.03 -1.54
C PRO A 201 -9.53 35.40 -0.05
N PHE A 202 -9.10 34.49 0.82
CA PHE A 202 -9.16 34.67 2.27
C PHE A 202 -8.37 35.89 2.76
N VAL A 203 -8.88 36.57 3.78
CA VAL A 203 -8.20 37.73 4.42
C VAL A 203 -7.92 37.49 5.90
N VAL A 204 -6.79 38.03 6.39
CA VAL A 204 -6.39 37.93 7.81
C VAL A 204 -7.52 38.42 8.74
N GLY A 205 -7.83 37.62 9.77
CA GLY A 205 -8.92 37.88 10.71
C GLY A 205 -10.30 37.39 10.25
N GLN A 206 -10.43 36.84 9.03
CA GLN A 206 -11.65 36.18 8.57
C GLN A 206 -11.92 34.92 9.39
N LYS A 207 -13.19 34.72 9.79
CA LYS A 207 -13.66 33.48 10.40
C LYS A 207 -14.02 32.49 9.31
N VAL A 208 -13.60 31.24 9.49
CA VAL A 208 -13.77 30.13 8.55
C VAL A 208 -14.21 28.92 9.36
N ASP A 209 -15.29 28.26 8.95
CA ASP A 209 -15.66 26.95 9.47
C ASP A 209 -15.10 25.88 8.52
N PHE A 210 -14.37 24.90 9.05
CA PHE A 210 -13.68 23.86 8.27
C PHE A 210 -13.81 22.48 8.90
N TRP A 211 -13.84 21.42 8.09
CA TRP A 211 -13.84 20.04 8.57
C TRP A 211 -12.42 19.58 8.91
N VAL A 212 -12.28 18.76 9.95
CA VAL A 212 -11.02 18.12 10.34
C VAL A 212 -11.25 16.68 10.84
N SER A 213 -10.36 15.76 10.48
CA SER A 213 -10.42 14.35 10.85
C SER A 213 -9.97 14.12 12.30
N ARG A 214 -10.77 13.38 13.08
CA ARG A 214 -10.53 13.08 14.50
C ARG A 214 -10.86 11.61 14.81
N ASP A 215 -10.56 11.16 16.03
CA ASP A 215 -10.74 9.77 16.51
C ASP A 215 -12.19 9.23 16.43
N GLN A 216 -13.17 10.09 16.09
CA GLN A 216 -14.59 9.75 15.96
C GLN A 216 -15.16 10.21 14.61
N GLY A 217 -14.30 10.31 13.58
CA GLY A 217 -14.65 10.80 12.24
C GLY A 217 -14.44 12.31 12.05
N SER A 218 -14.99 12.83 10.97
CA SER A 218 -14.85 14.24 10.55
C SER A 218 -15.72 15.18 11.40
N VAL A 219 -15.12 16.28 11.86
CA VAL A 219 -15.79 17.27 12.73
C VAL A 219 -15.62 18.68 12.17
N LEU A 220 -16.73 19.39 11.97
CA LEU A 220 -16.73 20.80 11.60
C LEU A 220 -16.30 21.67 12.79
N VAL A 221 -15.29 22.52 12.60
CA VAL A 221 -14.76 23.44 13.61
C VAL A 221 -14.58 24.85 13.08
N SER A 222 -14.76 25.84 13.96
CA SER A 222 -14.53 27.25 13.61
C SER A 222 -13.08 27.66 13.85
N GLY A 223 -12.47 28.30 12.86
CA GLY A 223 -11.14 28.93 12.91
C GLY A 223 -11.11 30.43 12.60
N GLU A 224 -9.89 30.94 12.45
CA GLU A 224 -9.54 32.28 11.98
C GLU A 224 -8.31 32.20 11.06
N VAL A 225 -8.30 32.97 9.97
CA VAL A 225 -7.12 33.16 9.11
C VAL A 225 -6.10 34.01 9.88
N ALA A 226 -5.04 33.38 10.40
CA ALA A 226 -4.02 34.05 11.20
C ALA A 226 -2.98 34.78 10.34
N TYR A 227 -2.65 34.23 9.17
CA TYR A 227 -1.70 34.81 8.22
C TYR A 227 -2.02 34.41 6.77
N VAL A 228 -1.47 35.15 5.81
CA VAL A 228 -1.54 34.87 4.37
C VAL A 228 -0.15 35.12 3.78
N SER A 229 0.43 34.12 3.13
CA SER A 229 1.74 34.22 2.49
C SER A 229 1.63 34.20 0.95
N GLU A 230 2.71 33.92 0.23
CA GLU A 230 2.69 33.90 -1.24
C GLU A 230 1.89 32.70 -1.74
N HIS A 231 2.13 31.50 -1.19
CA HIS A 231 1.54 30.23 -1.62
C HIS A 231 0.60 29.57 -0.59
N ALA A 232 0.40 30.15 0.60
CA ALA A 232 -0.39 29.51 1.65
C ALA A 232 -1.33 30.43 2.47
N TYR A 233 -2.48 29.87 2.85
CA TYR A 233 -3.43 30.41 3.83
C TYR A 233 -3.28 29.72 5.19
N TRP A 234 -2.94 30.46 6.24
CA TRP A 234 -2.61 29.89 7.55
C TRP A 234 -3.81 30.02 8.50
N ILE A 235 -4.60 28.95 8.64
CA ILE A 235 -5.89 28.96 9.34
C ILE A 235 -5.81 28.15 10.64
N PHE A 236 -6.22 28.74 11.76
CA PHE A 236 -6.16 28.13 13.08
C PHE A 236 -7.55 27.98 13.70
N GLU A 237 -7.88 26.79 14.23
CA GLU A 237 -9.06 26.62 15.10
C GLU A 237 -9.00 27.66 16.24
N ASN A 238 -10.12 28.33 16.53
CA ASN A 238 -10.19 29.59 17.31
C ASN A 238 -9.53 29.58 18.71
N ARG A 239 -9.17 28.41 19.24
CA ARG A 239 -8.52 28.23 20.55
C ARG A 239 -6.99 28.21 20.49
N PHE A 240 -6.40 28.15 19.28
CA PHE A 240 -4.97 27.90 19.06
C PHE A 240 -4.29 28.96 18.16
N ILE A 241 -4.92 30.11 17.95
CA ILE A 241 -4.36 31.22 17.17
C ILE A 241 -3.03 31.66 17.82
N PRO A 242 -1.90 31.66 17.08
CA PRO A 242 -0.57 31.93 17.63
C PRO A 242 -0.32 33.44 17.81
N ALA A 243 0.86 33.82 18.31
CA ALA A 243 1.29 35.21 18.22
C ALA A 243 1.68 35.53 16.77
N THR A 244 1.36 36.75 16.30
CA THR A 244 1.57 37.16 14.90
C THR A 244 3.02 36.98 14.45
N ALA A 245 3.99 37.31 15.30
CA ALA A 245 5.42 37.17 14.99
C ALA A 245 5.88 35.71 14.84
N ASP A 246 5.21 34.76 15.49
CA ASP A 246 5.57 33.34 15.41
C ASP A 246 5.11 32.76 14.06
N ILE A 247 3.89 33.11 13.63
CA ILE A 247 3.37 32.68 12.31
C ILE A 247 3.96 33.48 11.14
N GLU A 248 4.34 34.76 11.35
CA GLU A 248 5.12 35.53 10.37
C GLU A 248 6.46 34.86 10.06
N GLN A 249 7.20 34.41 11.09
CA GLN A 249 8.48 33.72 10.89
C GLN A 249 8.28 32.34 10.24
N VAL A 250 7.30 31.55 10.69
CA VAL A 250 7.04 30.22 10.12
C VAL A 250 6.58 30.30 8.66
N ALA A 251 5.84 31.34 8.30
CA ALA A 251 5.50 31.60 6.90
C ALA A 251 6.72 32.05 6.08
N GLU A 252 7.60 32.92 6.60
CA GLU A 252 8.86 33.24 5.90
C GLU A 252 9.72 31.98 5.68
N ASP A 253 9.90 31.15 6.72
CA ASP A 253 10.69 29.91 6.66
C ASP A 253 10.07 28.88 5.67
N PHE A 254 8.74 28.80 5.59
CA PHE A 254 8.04 27.95 4.62
C PHE A 254 8.28 28.42 3.18
N GLU A 255 8.12 29.71 2.91
CA GLU A 255 8.28 30.29 1.56
C GLU A 255 9.74 30.33 1.11
N SER A 256 10.71 30.46 2.02
CA SER A 256 12.15 30.51 1.67
C SER A 256 12.81 29.14 1.55
N ASP A 257 12.46 28.21 2.45
CA ASP A 257 13.21 26.95 2.62
C ASP A 257 12.38 25.72 2.20
N VAL A 258 11.10 25.64 2.56
CA VAL A 258 10.27 24.44 2.32
C VAL A 258 9.69 24.41 0.90
N TRP A 259 8.90 25.41 0.54
CA TRP A 259 8.18 25.47 -0.74
C TRP A 259 9.11 25.28 -1.95
N PRO A 260 10.21 26.03 -2.12
CA PRO A 260 11.10 25.86 -3.27
C PRO A 260 11.91 24.55 -3.25
N ALA A 261 12.15 23.96 -2.07
CA ALA A 261 12.89 22.70 -1.95
C ALA A 261 12.04 21.49 -2.36
N VAL A 262 10.76 21.45 -1.94
CA VAL A 262 9.82 20.38 -2.32
C VAL A 262 9.35 20.59 -3.76
N THR A 263 8.80 21.76 -4.08
CA THR A 263 8.17 21.97 -5.40
C THR A 263 9.18 22.05 -6.55
N GLY A 264 10.42 22.45 -6.27
CA GLY A 264 11.53 22.42 -7.22
C GLY A 264 11.97 21.02 -7.66
N VAL A 265 11.50 19.97 -6.97
CA VAL A 265 11.70 18.56 -7.35
C VAL A 265 10.40 17.96 -7.87
N PHE A 266 9.37 17.91 -7.03
CA PHE A 266 8.15 17.14 -7.29
C PHE A 266 7.16 17.86 -8.22
N GLY A 267 7.16 19.20 -8.23
CA GLY A 267 6.17 20.02 -8.91
C GLY A 267 5.36 20.83 -7.88
N THR A 268 4.41 21.64 -8.33
CA THR A 268 3.47 22.29 -7.41
C THR A 268 2.29 21.36 -7.10
N PRO A 269 1.56 21.61 -6.01
CA PRO A 269 0.16 21.19 -5.88
C PRO A 269 -0.71 21.69 -7.04
N LEU A 270 -1.98 21.28 -7.06
CA LEU A 270 -2.96 21.77 -8.05
C LEU A 270 -2.99 23.31 -8.02
N THR A 271 -2.85 23.94 -9.18
CA THR A 271 -2.71 25.40 -9.32
C THR A 271 -3.24 25.85 -10.69
N PRO A 272 -4.33 26.63 -10.76
CA PRO A 272 -5.20 26.99 -9.63
C PRO A 272 -5.89 25.76 -9.04
N GLY A 273 -6.22 25.83 -7.75
CA GLY A 273 -6.91 24.78 -7.01
C GLY A 273 -8.38 24.61 -7.38
N ILE A 274 -9.08 23.68 -6.71
CA ILE A 274 -10.54 23.53 -6.86
C ILE A 274 -11.30 24.84 -6.57
N ASP A 275 -10.79 25.70 -5.69
CA ASP A 275 -11.42 26.97 -5.33
C ASP A 275 -11.03 28.14 -6.27
N GLY A 276 -10.13 27.91 -7.23
CA GLY A 276 -9.67 28.90 -8.19
C GLY A 276 -8.58 29.86 -7.70
N ASP A 277 -8.04 29.72 -6.49
CA ASP A 277 -6.84 30.43 -6.03
C ASP A 277 -5.56 29.60 -6.36
N ASP A 278 -4.39 30.24 -6.21
CA ASP A 278 -3.07 29.61 -6.42
C ASP A 278 -2.43 29.17 -5.09
N ARG A 279 -3.21 29.11 -3.99
CA ARG A 279 -2.73 28.87 -2.62
C ARG A 279 -3.32 27.61 -1.99
N ILE A 280 -2.46 26.83 -1.35
CA ILE A 280 -2.89 25.78 -0.42
C ILE A 280 -3.43 26.38 0.88
N VAL A 281 -4.21 25.59 1.63
CA VAL A 281 -4.69 25.97 2.97
C VAL A 281 -4.03 25.09 4.03
N VAL A 282 -3.37 25.72 5.01
CA VAL A 282 -2.70 25.06 6.14
C VAL A 282 -3.58 25.20 7.38
N TYR A 283 -4.38 24.16 7.65
CA TYR A 283 -5.30 24.08 8.78
C TYR A 283 -4.63 23.57 10.06
N HIS A 284 -4.87 24.28 11.16
CA HIS A 284 -4.28 23.97 12.46
C HIS A 284 -5.35 23.63 13.49
N SER A 285 -5.34 22.39 13.97
CA SER A 285 -6.30 21.88 14.94
C SER A 285 -5.74 20.68 15.73
N ILE A 286 -6.54 20.08 16.62
CA ILE A 286 -6.23 18.79 17.24
C ILE A 286 -6.71 17.68 16.31
N LEU A 287 -5.77 16.87 15.80
CA LEU A 287 -6.01 15.81 14.83
C LEU A 287 -6.30 14.46 15.52
N ARG A 288 -6.33 13.36 14.74
CA ARG A 288 -6.39 11.97 15.26
C ARG A 288 -5.23 11.65 16.22
N ALA A 289 -5.40 10.64 17.06
CA ALA A 289 -4.35 10.08 17.91
C ALA A 289 -3.16 9.57 17.07
N GLY A 290 -1.93 9.82 17.52
CA GLY A 290 -0.69 9.51 16.80
C GLY A 290 -0.31 10.51 15.70
N VAL A 291 -1.28 11.03 14.94
CA VAL A 291 -1.07 11.87 13.74
C VAL A 291 -0.33 13.19 14.02
N ALA A 292 0.61 13.54 13.14
CA ALA A 292 1.45 14.74 13.22
C ALA A 292 0.93 15.85 12.29
N GLY A 293 0.83 15.53 11.01
CA GLY A 293 0.06 16.24 10.00
C GLY A 293 -0.68 15.24 9.09
N TYR A 294 -1.40 15.76 8.10
CA TYR A 294 -1.82 15.01 6.90
C TYR A 294 -2.14 15.97 5.74
N PHE A 295 -1.80 15.61 4.51
CA PHE A 295 -2.46 16.11 3.30
C PHE A 295 -3.83 15.45 3.11
N SER A 296 -4.76 16.14 2.46
CA SER A 296 -6.14 15.67 2.26
C SER A 296 -6.56 15.80 0.79
N ALA A 297 -6.37 14.73 0.02
CA ALA A 297 -6.88 14.63 -1.36
C ALA A 297 -8.39 14.87 -1.43
N ALA A 298 -9.12 14.41 -0.41
CA ALA A 298 -10.56 14.59 -0.26
C ALA A 298 -11.02 16.06 -0.28
N ASP A 299 -10.19 17.00 0.17
CA ASP A 299 -10.52 18.42 0.18
C ASP A 299 -10.38 19.09 -1.21
N SER A 300 -9.71 18.46 -2.18
CA SER A 300 -9.65 18.91 -3.58
C SER A 300 -10.87 18.47 -4.42
N TYR A 301 -11.88 17.82 -3.83
CA TYR A 301 -13.13 17.43 -4.51
C TYR A 301 -14.33 18.30 -4.09
N PRO A 302 -15.36 18.48 -4.94
CA PRO A 302 -16.60 19.15 -4.56
C PRO A 302 -17.37 18.41 -3.46
N ARG A 303 -18.13 19.13 -2.62
CA ARG A 303 -18.96 18.54 -1.55
C ARG A 303 -20.09 17.65 -2.06
N GLU A 304 -20.45 17.79 -3.34
CA GLU A 304 -21.36 16.88 -4.05
C GLU A 304 -20.76 15.47 -4.25
N ILE A 305 -19.44 15.31 -4.19
CA ILE A 305 -18.74 14.01 -4.21
C ILE A 305 -18.34 13.61 -2.79
N LEU A 306 -17.61 14.46 -2.07
CA LEU A 306 -17.09 14.18 -0.73
C LEU A 306 -17.68 15.16 0.30
N PRO A 307 -18.72 14.78 1.09
CA PRO A 307 -19.50 15.71 1.92
C PRO A 307 -18.72 16.49 2.98
N PHE A 308 -17.57 15.98 3.41
CA PHE A 308 -16.69 16.62 4.39
C PHE A 308 -15.55 17.45 3.77
N SER A 309 -15.50 17.56 2.44
CA SER A 309 -14.53 18.40 1.74
C SER A 309 -14.61 19.86 2.21
N ASN A 310 -13.46 20.49 2.31
CA ASN A 310 -13.29 21.92 2.51
C ASN A 310 -13.30 22.69 1.18
N GLN A 311 -13.06 22.00 0.06
CA GLN A 311 -12.92 22.53 -1.30
C GLN A 311 -11.72 23.47 -1.42
N HIS A 312 -10.55 22.99 -0.97
CA HIS A 312 -9.24 23.62 -1.06
C HIS A 312 -8.15 22.54 -0.98
N GLU A 313 -7.01 22.76 -1.63
CA GLU A 313 -5.82 21.92 -1.52
C GLU A 313 -5.26 22.07 -0.09
N ALA A 314 -5.56 21.09 0.77
CA ALA A 314 -5.49 21.25 2.22
C ALA A 314 -4.42 20.39 2.90
N VAL A 315 -3.64 21.04 3.78
CA VAL A 315 -2.67 20.42 4.68
C VAL A 315 -3.09 20.68 6.13
N TYR A 316 -3.05 19.66 6.97
CA TYR A 316 -3.45 19.71 8.37
C TYR A 316 -2.26 19.49 9.29
N LEU A 317 -2.13 20.28 10.36
CA LEU A 317 -1.03 20.18 11.34
C LEU A 317 -1.54 20.21 12.79
N SER A 318 -1.00 19.31 13.63
CA SER A 318 -1.40 19.14 15.04
C SER A 318 -0.84 20.25 15.94
N VAL A 319 -1.76 21.04 16.52
CA VAL A 319 -1.46 22.10 17.51
C VAL A 319 -1.14 21.57 18.92
N ASP A 320 -1.31 20.27 19.15
CA ASP A 320 -1.16 19.60 20.45
C ASP A 320 -0.01 18.61 20.53
N ARG A 321 0.58 18.21 19.38
CA ARG A 321 1.81 17.41 19.33
C ARG A 321 3.05 18.22 18.99
N ILE A 322 2.93 19.19 18.09
CA ILE A 322 4.09 19.88 17.51
C ILE A 322 4.06 21.37 17.90
N ASP A 323 5.21 21.88 18.34
CA ASP A 323 5.41 23.32 18.54
C ASP A 323 5.56 23.99 17.18
N LEU A 324 4.69 24.96 16.88
CA LEU A 324 4.67 25.75 15.64
C LEU A 324 6.06 26.29 15.27
N THR A 325 6.87 26.69 16.26
CA THR A 325 8.19 27.31 16.04
C THR A 325 9.35 26.29 15.94
N SER A 326 9.05 24.99 15.84
CA SER A 326 10.05 23.92 15.82
C SER A 326 10.49 23.52 14.41
N ARG A 327 11.71 22.96 14.29
CA ARG A 327 12.15 22.27 13.06
C ARG A 327 11.35 20.98 12.78
N GLU A 328 10.61 20.46 13.76
CA GLU A 328 9.73 19.31 13.56
C GLU A 328 8.47 19.72 12.80
N TYR A 329 7.91 20.90 13.09
CA TYR A 329 6.81 21.49 12.31
C TYR A 329 7.19 21.67 10.84
N LEU A 330 8.32 22.31 10.54
CA LEU A 330 8.77 22.52 9.17
C LEU A 330 9.14 21.19 8.46
N SER A 331 9.60 20.18 9.20
CA SER A 331 9.81 18.83 8.68
C SER A 331 8.53 18.09 8.31
N VAL A 332 7.42 18.38 9.00
CA VAL A 332 6.11 17.78 8.70
C VAL A 332 5.43 18.54 7.56
N ILE A 333 5.40 19.88 7.55
CA ILE A 333 4.80 20.59 6.41
C ILE A 333 5.55 20.35 5.08
N ALA A 334 6.86 20.05 5.12
CA ALA A 334 7.63 19.60 3.94
C ALA A 334 7.28 18.19 3.45
N HIS A 335 6.74 17.35 4.33
CA HIS A 335 6.22 16.00 4.05
C HIS A 335 4.82 16.14 3.42
N GLU A 336 3.89 16.80 4.11
CA GLU A 336 2.53 17.01 3.60
C GLU A 336 2.50 17.77 2.25
N LEU A 337 3.43 18.71 2.03
CA LEU A 337 3.57 19.41 0.75
C LEU A 337 4.03 18.48 -0.39
N GLN A 338 4.78 17.40 -0.12
CA GLN A 338 5.11 16.43 -1.16
C GLN A 338 3.85 15.65 -1.55
N HIS A 339 3.06 15.14 -0.61
CA HIS A 339 1.78 14.49 -0.92
C HIS A 339 0.86 15.40 -1.76
N ALA A 340 0.73 16.67 -1.38
CA ALA A 340 -0.05 17.66 -2.14
C ALA A 340 0.49 17.90 -3.56
N SER A 341 1.81 17.85 -3.74
CA SER A 341 2.49 17.99 -5.05
C SER A 341 2.46 16.69 -5.86
N HIS A 342 2.39 15.55 -5.19
CA HIS A 342 2.30 14.22 -5.78
C HIS A 342 0.92 14.06 -6.42
N PHE A 343 -0.15 14.24 -5.64
CA PHE A 343 -1.55 14.18 -6.05
C PHE A 343 -1.89 15.06 -7.28
N ALA A 344 -1.13 16.14 -7.50
CA ALA A 344 -1.27 17.03 -8.65
C ALA A 344 -0.60 16.53 -9.95
N ALA A 345 0.21 15.48 -9.87
CA ALA A 345 0.95 14.86 -10.98
C ALA A 345 0.59 13.38 -11.17
N ASP A 346 0.44 12.64 -10.07
CA ASP A 346 -0.01 11.26 -9.98
C ASP A 346 -0.86 11.14 -8.70
N SER A 347 -2.13 10.77 -8.86
CA SER A 347 -3.06 10.65 -7.74
C SER A 347 -3.17 9.24 -7.16
N SER A 348 -2.67 8.21 -7.85
CA SER A 348 -2.95 6.79 -7.56
C SER A 348 -1.83 6.11 -6.79
N GLU A 349 -0.58 6.49 -7.08
CA GLU A 349 0.67 5.83 -6.68
C GLU A 349 0.68 5.22 -5.25
N ASP A 350 1.12 3.96 -5.22
CA ASP A 350 1.25 3.01 -4.10
C ASP A 350 1.75 3.71 -2.82
N SER A 351 1.09 3.49 -1.67
CA SER A 351 1.38 4.21 -0.41
C SER A 351 2.87 4.21 -0.04
N TRP A 352 3.59 3.11 -0.33
CA TRP A 352 5.00 2.97 0.01
C TRP A 352 5.94 3.85 -0.84
N VAL A 353 5.57 4.13 -2.09
CA VAL A 353 6.31 5.08 -2.93
C VAL A 353 5.99 6.50 -2.47
N ASN A 354 4.70 6.82 -2.35
CA ASN A 354 4.21 8.13 -1.94
C ASN A 354 4.83 8.58 -0.61
N GLU A 355 4.73 7.76 0.44
CA GLU A 355 5.37 8.00 1.74
C GLU A 355 6.90 8.00 1.70
N GLY A 356 7.49 7.22 0.79
CA GLY A 356 8.94 7.17 0.59
C GLY A 356 9.53 8.46 0.00
N LEU A 357 8.86 9.01 -1.01
CA LEU A 357 9.18 10.32 -1.58
C LEU A 357 8.91 11.44 -0.57
N SER A 358 7.80 11.35 0.16
CA SER A 358 7.41 12.28 1.21
C SER A 358 8.38 12.29 2.41
N GLU A 359 8.96 11.14 2.78
CA GLU A 359 10.07 11.07 3.75
C GLU A 359 11.31 11.82 3.23
N VAL A 360 11.69 11.63 1.96
CA VAL A 360 12.89 12.25 1.36
C VAL A 360 12.70 13.74 1.05
N ALA A 361 11.47 14.20 0.77
CA ALA A 361 11.17 15.62 0.53
C ALA A 361 11.56 16.52 1.70
N ALA A 362 11.29 16.09 2.94
CA ALA A 362 11.76 16.80 4.12
C ALA A 362 13.29 16.77 4.29
N GLU A 363 13.98 15.73 3.80
CA GLU A 363 15.45 15.71 3.78
C GLU A 363 16.02 16.69 2.74
N ILE A 364 15.37 16.83 1.58
CA ILE A 364 15.69 17.84 0.56
C ILE A 364 15.48 19.26 1.12
N ALA A 365 14.44 19.47 1.93
CA ALA A 365 14.23 20.70 2.70
C ALA A 365 15.13 20.84 3.96
N GLY A 366 16.06 19.92 4.20
CA GLY A 366 17.09 20.04 5.26
C GLY A 366 16.66 19.58 6.67
N PHE A 367 15.68 18.68 6.77
CA PHE A 367 15.22 18.07 8.02
C PHE A 367 15.62 16.58 8.09
N ILE A 368 15.92 16.09 9.30
CA ILE A 368 16.44 14.72 9.50
C ILE A 368 15.28 13.80 9.91
N ARG A 369 15.00 12.77 9.10
CA ARG A 369 13.97 11.77 9.44
C ARG A 369 14.41 10.85 10.59
N SER A 370 13.44 10.33 11.35
CA SER A 370 13.71 9.52 12.55
C SER A 370 13.27 8.06 12.45
N ALA A 371 12.81 7.62 11.27
CA ALA A 371 12.24 6.30 11.06
C ALA A 371 13.31 5.21 10.87
N VAL A 372 14.40 5.50 10.12
CA VAL A 372 15.50 4.57 9.76
C VAL A 372 15.93 3.61 10.88
N PRO A 373 16.19 4.06 12.14
CA PRO A 373 16.66 3.14 13.18
C PRO A 373 15.63 2.06 13.57
N ALA A 374 14.34 2.22 13.24
CA ALA A 374 13.32 1.20 13.41
C ALA A 374 13.47 0.08 12.38
N PHE A 375 13.53 0.42 11.09
CA PHE A 375 13.76 -0.52 9.99
C PHE A 375 15.01 -1.38 10.20
N VAL A 376 16.15 -0.76 10.51
CA VAL A 376 17.45 -1.42 10.75
C VAL A 376 17.42 -2.45 11.91
N ARG A 377 16.42 -2.38 12.80
CA ARG A 377 16.18 -3.38 13.87
C ARG A 377 15.20 -4.49 13.50
N ALA A 378 14.50 -4.35 12.38
CA ALA A 378 13.51 -5.28 11.84
C ALA A 378 13.60 -5.31 10.29
N PRO A 379 14.74 -5.73 9.70
CA PRO A 379 14.97 -5.69 8.25
C PRO A 379 14.02 -6.61 7.45
N SER A 380 13.36 -7.56 8.11
CA SER A 380 12.29 -8.40 7.57
C SER A 380 10.95 -7.64 7.36
N THR A 381 10.91 -6.34 7.66
CA THR A 381 9.84 -5.43 7.24
C THR A 381 9.84 -5.34 5.72
N SER A 382 8.67 -5.50 5.10
CA SER A 382 8.53 -5.34 3.66
C SER A 382 8.64 -3.88 3.25
N LEU A 383 9.28 -3.59 2.11
CA LEU A 383 9.26 -2.28 1.49
C LEU A 383 7.86 -1.92 0.97
N THR A 384 7.21 -2.86 0.26
CA THR A 384 5.93 -2.65 -0.45
C THR A 384 4.70 -2.96 0.41
N ALA A 385 4.63 -4.15 1.01
CA ALA A 385 3.55 -4.55 1.92
C ALA A 385 3.59 -3.81 3.27
N TRP A 386 2.87 -2.69 3.36
CA TRP A 386 2.75 -1.89 4.60
C TRP A 386 1.90 -2.60 5.67
N ALA A 387 2.12 -2.21 6.92
CA ALA A 387 1.43 -2.78 8.06
C ALA A 387 0.28 -1.88 8.52
N GLN A 388 -0.94 -2.42 8.58
CA GLN A 388 -2.15 -1.74 9.08
C GLN A 388 -2.05 -1.28 10.56
N ASP A 389 -0.97 -1.64 11.28
CA ASP A 389 -0.68 -1.20 12.64
C ASP A 389 0.38 -0.08 12.64
N ILE A 390 -0.04 1.12 13.08
CA ILE A 390 0.78 2.35 13.14
C ILE A 390 2.01 2.19 14.07
N GLY A 391 1.99 1.25 15.02
CA GLY A 391 3.14 0.89 15.84
C GLY A 391 4.22 0.09 15.09
N ILE A 392 3.86 -0.53 13.97
CA ILE A 392 4.75 -1.26 13.06
C ILE A 392 5.17 -0.37 11.88
N SER A 393 4.28 0.45 11.33
CA SER A 393 4.53 1.26 10.12
C SER A 393 5.77 2.16 10.21
N ARG A 394 6.21 2.59 11.40
CA ARG A 394 7.51 3.29 11.59
C ARG A 394 8.73 2.52 11.03
N ALA A 395 8.65 1.19 10.92
CA ALA A 395 9.68 0.41 10.22
C ALA A 395 9.54 0.52 8.69
N ASN A 396 8.33 0.64 8.15
CA ASN A 396 8.08 0.88 6.73
C ASN A 396 8.57 2.29 6.30
N TYR A 397 8.20 3.37 7.01
CA TYR A 397 8.78 4.71 6.81
C TYR A 397 10.32 4.70 6.81
N GLY A 398 10.93 3.88 7.68
CA GLY A 398 12.38 3.75 7.77
C GLY A 398 13.02 2.92 6.65
N ALA A 399 12.22 2.09 5.96
CA ALA A 399 12.63 1.33 4.79
C ALA A 399 12.52 2.20 3.53
N THR A 400 11.37 2.85 3.32
CA THR A 400 11.10 3.66 2.13
C THR A 400 11.98 4.91 2.09
N ASN A 401 12.18 5.61 3.23
CA ASN A 401 13.18 6.67 3.36
C ASN A 401 14.57 6.22 2.89
N LEU A 402 15.06 5.06 3.34
CA LEU A 402 16.37 4.54 2.90
C LEU A 402 16.37 4.09 1.43
N PHE A 403 15.27 3.54 0.92
CA PHE A 403 15.20 3.09 -0.47
C PHE A 403 15.26 4.27 -1.44
N PHE A 404 14.43 5.30 -1.24
CA PHE A 404 14.46 6.50 -2.08
C PHE A 404 15.72 7.34 -1.87
N ALA A 405 16.29 7.36 -0.65
CA ALA A 405 17.63 7.90 -0.40
C ALA A 405 18.72 7.20 -1.24
N PHE A 406 18.67 5.88 -1.37
CA PHE A 406 19.61 5.08 -2.16
C PHE A 406 19.38 5.28 -3.67
N LEU A 407 18.12 5.23 -4.11
CA LEU A 407 17.73 5.48 -5.51
C LEU A 407 18.24 6.85 -5.97
N ALA A 408 18.01 7.91 -5.18
CA ALA A 408 18.55 9.24 -5.48
C ALA A 408 20.09 9.26 -5.51
N THR A 409 20.77 8.62 -4.55
CA THR A 409 22.24 8.61 -4.47
C THR A 409 22.89 8.03 -5.73
N HIS A 410 22.31 6.97 -6.32
CA HIS A 410 22.96 6.21 -7.40
C HIS A 410 22.34 6.38 -8.79
N TYR A 411 21.06 6.74 -8.88
CA TYR A 411 20.28 6.69 -10.12
C TYR A 411 19.74 8.05 -10.61
N GLY A 412 20.47 9.13 -10.33
CA GLY A 412 20.21 10.46 -10.93
C GLY A 412 19.68 11.55 -9.99
N GLY A 413 19.66 11.30 -8.67
CA GLY A 413 19.28 12.30 -7.69
C GLY A 413 17.83 12.75 -7.81
N ASN A 414 17.61 14.05 -7.69
CA ASN A 414 16.28 14.64 -7.71
C ASN A 414 15.55 14.42 -9.05
N ASP A 415 16.26 14.30 -10.18
CA ASP A 415 15.65 14.03 -11.49
C ASP A 415 14.98 12.65 -11.56
N MET A 416 15.44 11.69 -10.74
CA MET A 416 14.82 10.36 -10.59
C MET A 416 13.61 10.40 -9.65
N LEU A 417 13.73 11.04 -8.49
CA LEU A 417 12.61 11.22 -7.56
C LEU A 417 11.44 11.97 -8.25
N ALA A 418 11.78 12.95 -9.09
CA ALA A 418 10.85 13.73 -9.90
C ALA A 418 10.35 13.01 -11.17
N ALA A 419 10.87 11.83 -11.48
CA ALA A 419 10.37 10.95 -12.54
C ALA A 419 9.45 9.86 -12.00
N VAL A 420 9.79 9.29 -10.83
CA VAL A 420 8.88 8.40 -10.07
C VAL A 420 7.60 9.15 -9.69
N SER A 421 7.72 10.34 -9.08
CA SER A 421 6.59 11.17 -8.63
C SER A 421 5.68 11.73 -9.75
N ARG A 422 5.91 11.32 -11.00
CA ARG A 422 5.16 11.72 -12.21
C ARG A 422 5.03 10.55 -13.19
N ASN A 423 5.16 9.32 -12.70
CA ASN A 423 4.77 8.17 -13.49
C ASN A 423 3.23 8.08 -13.53
N GLN A 424 2.69 7.11 -14.26
CA GLN A 424 1.27 6.73 -14.26
C GLN A 424 1.20 5.18 -14.32
N GLU A 425 2.13 4.55 -13.61
CA GLU A 425 2.34 3.12 -13.39
C GLU A 425 2.78 3.02 -11.93
N ASP A 426 2.22 2.12 -11.12
CA ASP A 426 2.38 2.18 -9.66
C ASP A 426 3.49 1.27 -9.11
N GLY A 427 3.94 1.58 -7.91
CA GLY A 427 4.75 0.73 -7.05
C GLY A 427 6.05 0.27 -7.71
N ILE A 428 6.22 -1.04 -7.87
CA ILE A 428 7.43 -1.59 -8.50
C ILE A 428 7.49 -1.29 -10.01
N ALA A 429 6.35 -1.12 -10.68
CA ALA A 429 6.30 -0.71 -12.08
C ALA A 429 6.74 0.77 -12.23
N SER A 430 6.31 1.65 -11.32
CA SER A 430 6.73 3.06 -11.30
C SER A 430 8.25 3.22 -11.30
N ILE A 431 8.94 2.40 -10.49
CA ILE A 431 10.40 2.37 -10.40
C ILE A 431 11.06 1.77 -11.65
N ASP A 432 10.59 0.64 -12.18
CA ASP A 432 11.13 0.05 -13.42
C ASP A 432 11.02 1.02 -14.61
N SER A 433 9.85 1.64 -14.76
CA SER A 433 9.52 2.55 -15.86
C SER A 433 10.29 3.88 -15.72
N ALA A 434 10.45 4.42 -14.51
CA ALA A 434 11.32 5.58 -14.26
C ALA A 434 12.81 5.30 -14.53
N LEU A 435 13.34 4.13 -14.13
CA LEU A 435 14.72 3.70 -14.43
C LEU A 435 14.96 3.60 -15.93
N ALA A 436 14.05 2.95 -16.66
CA ALA A 436 14.13 2.82 -18.11
C ALA A 436 13.97 4.17 -18.82
N GLY A 437 13.06 5.04 -18.35
CA GLY A 437 12.82 6.38 -18.88
C GLY A 437 14.02 7.32 -18.73
N GLN A 438 14.77 7.21 -17.63
CA GLN A 438 16.04 7.91 -17.42
C GLN A 438 17.25 7.24 -18.10
N GLY A 439 17.04 6.10 -18.77
CA GLY A 439 18.05 5.42 -19.60
C GLY A 439 19.02 4.52 -18.84
N PHE A 440 18.64 4.02 -17.66
CA PHE A 440 19.38 2.99 -16.94
C PHE A 440 19.07 1.58 -17.48
N ASP A 441 20.06 0.68 -17.43
CA ASP A 441 19.99 -0.71 -17.91
C ASP A 441 19.89 -1.68 -16.72
N VAL A 442 18.98 -1.37 -15.79
CA VAL A 442 18.67 -2.14 -14.56
C VAL A 442 17.18 -2.01 -14.21
N GLY A 443 16.62 -3.00 -13.49
CA GLY A 443 15.26 -2.92 -12.94
C GLY A 443 15.23 -2.61 -11.44
N ALA A 444 14.04 -2.38 -10.91
CA ALA A 444 13.77 -2.15 -9.49
C ALA A 444 14.31 -3.29 -8.60
N ASN A 445 14.23 -4.55 -9.07
CA ASN A 445 14.77 -5.72 -8.37
C ASN A 445 16.31 -5.77 -8.31
N ASP A 446 17.02 -4.98 -9.13
CA ASP A 446 18.48 -4.82 -9.05
C ASP A 446 18.86 -3.66 -8.12
N VAL A 447 18.14 -2.52 -8.21
CA VAL A 447 18.29 -1.41 -7.24
C VAL A 447 18.04 -1.89 -5.82
N PHE A 448 16.98 -2.69 -5.61
CA PHE A 448 16.65 -3.31 -4.34
C PHE A 448 17.76 -4.28 -3.86
N ALA A 449 18.39 -5.03 -4.77
CA ALA A 449 19.50 -5.93 -4.42
C ALA A 449 20.75 -5.19 -3.94
N ASP A 450 21.11 -4.07 -4.56
CA ASP A 450 22.25 -3.26 -4.12
C ASP A 450 21.89 -2.46 -2.85
N TRP A 451 20.64 -2.01 -2.70
CA TRP A 451 20.13 -1.39 -1.48
C TRP A 451 20.21 -2.31 -0.25
N LEU A 452 19.85 -3.59 -0.39
CA LEU A 452 20.00 -4.55 0.71
C LEU A 452 21.47 -4.75 1.12
N VAL A 453 22.42 -4.67 0.18
CA VAL A 453 23.86 -4.70 0.50
C VAL A 453 24.30 -3.39 1.16
N ALA A 454 23.84 -2.23 0.67
CA ALA A 454 24.12 -0.92 1.26
C ALA A 454 23.62 -0.81 2.71
N ASN A 455 22.46 -1.40 3.03
CA ASN A 455 21.94 -1.50 4.39
C ASN A 455 22.89 -2.23 5.35
N TYR A 456 23.55 -3.32 4.90
CA TYR A 456 24.49 -4.05 5.75
C TYR A 456 25.88 -3.39 5.81
N LEU A 457 26.44 -3.02 4.66
CA LEU A 457 27.81 -2.49 4.58
C LEU A 457 27.93 -1.05 5.06
N ASN A 458 26.93 -0.19 4.77
CA ASN A 458 26.99 1.27 4.92
C ASN A 458 28.38 1.82 4.53
N ALA A 459 28.76 1.67 3.26
CA ALA A 459 30.07 2.10 2.80
C ALA A 459 30.20 3.63 2.80
N ASP A 460 31.42 4.15 3.01
CA ASP A 460 31.69 5.59 2.90
C ASP A 460 31.62 6.10 1.44
N GLU A 461 31.91 5.22 0.46
CA GLU A 461 31.86 5.50 -0.99
C GLU A 461 31.57 4.23 -1.81
N GLY A 462 31.17 4.40 -3.08
CA GLY A 462 30.91 3.30 -4.02
C GLY A 462 29.43 2.86 -4.10
N PRO A 463 29.12 1.75 -4.78
CA PRO A 463 27.73 1.36 -5.09
C PRO A 463 26.88 0.96 -3.85
N TYR A 464 27.50 0.88 -2.67
CA TYR A 464 26.84 0.48 -1.42
C TYR A 464 26.94 1.57 -0.35
N SER A 465 27.16 2.84 -0.75
CA SER A 465 27.17 4.00 0.13
C SER A 465 25.86 4.77 0.12
N TYR A 466 25.60 5.53 1.19
CA TYR A 466 24.54 6.53 1.25
C TYR A 466 25.14 7.94 1.25
N GLU A 467 24.69 8.82 0.36
CA GLU A 467 25.15 10.21 0.42
C GLU A 467 24.65 10.89 1.71
N ASN A 468 25.59 11.51 2.44
CA ASN A 468 25.40 12.31 3.66
C ASN A 468 24.63 11.66 4.83
N ARG A 469 24.38 10.34 4.80
CA ARG A 469 23.68 9.59 5.85
C ARG A 469 24.62 8.59 6.54
N SER A 470 24.29 8.22 7.78
CA SER A 470 24.98 7.16 8.52
C SER A 470 23.93 6.19 9.04
N VAL A 471 23.79 5.06 8.36
CA VAL A 471 22.85 4.01 8.72
C VAL A 471 23.48 3.17 9.86
N PRO A 472 22.76 2.93 10.97
CA PRO A 472 23.27 2.02 12.00
C PRO A 472 23.41 0.60 11.45
N PRO A 473 24.31 -0.25 11.98
CA PRO A 473 24.47 -1.62 11.47
C PRO A 473 23.22 -2.47 11.76
N VAL A 474 22.79 -3.23 10.75
CA VAL A 474 21.67 -4.19 10.83
C VAL A 474 21.97 -5.25 11.90
N ARG A 475 20.96 -5.61 12.70
CA ARG A 475 21.14 -6.46 13.89
C ARG A 475 20.90 -7.93 13.62
N ASN A 476 21.99 -8.64 13.31
CA ASN A 476 21.92 -9.99 12.74
C ASN A 476 22.04 -11.13 13.78
N ILE A 477 21.48 -12.30 13.42
CA ILE A 477 21.62 -13.53 14.20
C ILE A 477 22.96 -14.19 13.85
N TYR A 478 23.92 -14.13 14.77
CA TYR A 478 25.23 -14.76 14.61
C TYR A 478 25.15 -16.29 14.70
N LYS A 479 25.58 -16.98 13.64
CA LYS A 479 25.77 -18.44 13.59
C LYS A 479 27.25 -18.82 13.39
N ARG A 480 27.55 -20.12 13.38
CA ARG A 480 28.89 -20.66 13.13
C ARG A 480 28.78 -21.93 12.27
N ALA A 481 29.37 -21.90 11.08
CA ALA A 481 29.43 -23.06 10.19
C ALA A 481 30.20 -24.27 10.79
N PRO A 482 29.84 -25.52 10.44
CA PRO A 482 28.66 -25.88 9.66
C PRO A 482 27.38 -25.76 10.50
N ASP A 483 26.37 -25.06 9.96
CA ASP A 483 25.07 -24.87 10.59
C ASP A 483 23.98 -24.78 9.51
N SER A 484 22.74 -25.04 9.91
CA SER A 484 21.56 -24.87 9.07
C SER A 484 20.48 -24.14 9.85
N LEU A 485 19.81 -23.20 9.21
CA LEU A 485 18.65 -22.51 9.77
C LEU A 485 17.46 -22.62 8.81
N SER A 486 16.26 -22.55 9.36
CA SER A 486 15.04 -22.26 8.60
C SER A 486 14.54 -20.87 9.02
N GLY A 487 14.09 -20.10 8.04
CA GLY A 487 13.55 -18.75 8.23
C GLY A 487 12.31 -18.52 7.38
N GLU A 488 11.78 -17.32 7.43
CA GLU A 488 10.54 -16.92 6.77
C GLU A 488 10.63 -15.42 6.44
N VAL A 489 10.58 -15.08 5.15
CA VAL A 489 10.77 -13.72 4.67
C VAL A 489 9.54 -13.24 3.90
N ARG A 490 9.17 -11.97 4.07
CA ARG A 490 8.08 -11.34 3.31
C ARG A 490 8.57 -10.91 1.93
N GLY A 491 7.66 -10.79 0.97
CA GLY A 491 7.92 -10.06 -0.28
C GLY A 491 8.54 -8.70 0.04
N TYR A 492 9.64 -8.34 -0.64
CA TYR A 492 10.41 -7.12 -0.45
C TYR A 492 10.85 -6.78 1.00
N GLY A 493 10.91 -7.77 1.89
CA GLY A 493 11.64 -7.71 3.17
C GLY A 493 12.90 -8.58 3.12
N ALA A 494 13.82 -8.45 4.09
CA ALA A 494 15.09 -9.19 4.05
C ALA A 494 15.56 -9.77 5.40
N ASP A 495 15.99 -11.03 5.36
CA ASP A 495 16.72 -11.70 6.44
C ASP A 495 18.24 -11.59 6.21
N TYR A 496 18.98 -11.26 7.27
CA TYR A 496 20.44 -11.08 7.25
C TYR A 496 21.12 -12.05 8.23
N ILE A 497 21.91 -12.99 7.70
CA ILE A 497 22.54 -14.06 8.47
C ILE A 497 24.06 -13.92 8.41
N VAL A 498 24.69 -13.61 9.54
CA VAL A 498 26.16 -13.50 9.66
C VAL A 498 26.71 -14.78 10.28
N THR A 499 27.69 -15.40 9.63
CA THR A 499 28.46 -16.51 10.21
C THR A 499 29.95 -16.24 10.14
N SER A 500 30.64 -16.59 11.23
CA SER A 500 32.10 -16.78 11.20
C SER A 500 32.42 -18.12 10.53
N THR A 501 33.41 -18.10 9.64
CA THR A 501 33.78 -19.24 8.80
C THR A 501 35.27 -19.50 8.91
N GLY A 502 35.66 -20.75 9.20
CA GLY A 502 37.07 -21.13 9.21
C GLY A 502 37.69 -21.07 7.82
N SER A 503 39.01 -21.02 7.75
CA SER A 503 39.74 -20.76 6.51
C SER A 503 39.56 -21.81 5.42
N GLY A 504 39.55 -21.35 4.16
CA GLY A 504 39.53 -22.19 2.96
C GLY A 504 38.33 -21.94 2.04
N ARG A 505 37.38 -22.86 2.05
CA ARG A 505 36.18 -22.90 1.20
C ARG A 505 34.93 -22.91 2.09
N MET A 506 33.85 -22.32 1.60
CA MET A 506 32.50 -22.56 2.10
C MET A 506 31.54 -22.77 0.93
N THR A 507 30.65 -23.75 1.07
CA THR A 507 29.41 -23.87 0.32
C THR A 507 28.29 -23.13 1.07
N VAL A 508 27.51 -22.34 0.34
CA VAL A 508 26.20 -21.84 0.76
C VAL A 508 25.14 -22.55 -0.07
N GLU A 509 24.20 -23.23 0.58
CA GLU A 509 23.05 -23.89 -0.05
C GLU A 509 21.75 -23.26 0.49
N PHE A 510 20.85 -22.90 -0.42
CA PHE A 510 19.56 -22.29 -0.16
C PHE A 510 18.44 -23.18 -0.71
N GLN A 511 17.34 -23.28 0.03
CA GLN A 511 16.13 -23.95 -0.39
C GLN A 511 14.92 -23.15 0.09
N GLY A 512 14.32 -22.36 -0.80
CA GLY A 512 13.03 -21.72 -0.59
C GLY A 512 11.84 -22.63 -0.89
N GLN A 513 10.62 -22.10 -0.76
CA GLN A 513 9.43 -22.69 -1.38
C GLN A 513 9.34 -22.22 -2.84
N PRO A 514 9.13 -23.10 -3.84
CA PRO A 514 9.09 -22.71 -5.25
C PRO A 514 7.89 -21.80 -5.60
N GLU A 515 6.87 -21.80 -4.75
CA GLU A 515 5.61 -21.07 -4.88
C GLU A 515 5.24 -20.42 -3.54
N THR A 516 4.49 -19.33 -3.61
CA THR A 516 3.98 -18.58 -2.46
C THR A 516 2.48 -18.27 -2.64
N PRO A 517 1.65 -18.28 -1.56
CA PRO A 517 0.22 -18.01 -1.68
C PRO A 517 -0.07 -16.61 -2.22
N LEU A 518 -0.87 -16.53 -3.27
CA LEU A 518 -1.50 -15.28 -3.71
C LEU A 518 -2.76 -15.05 -2.86
N LEU A 519 -3.63 -16.05 -2.85
CA LEU A 519 -4.90 -16.10 -2.12
C LEU A 519 -4.71 -16.48 -0.64
N THR A 520 -5.79 -16.45 0.14
CA THR A 520 -5.83 -16.84 1.57
C THR A 520 -6.27 -18.29 1.80
N GLU A 521 -6.96 -18.89 0.85
CA GLU A 521 -7.36 -20.30 0.75
C GLU A 521 -7.31 -20.70 -0.76
N PRO A 522 -7.23 -21.98 -1.12
CA PRO A 522 -7.37 -22.43 -2.52
C PRO A 522 -8.75 -22.05 -3.09
N PRO A 523 -8.92 -21.96 -4.44
CA PRO A 523 -10.22 -21.80 -5.09
C PRO A 523 -11.31 -22.76 -4.60
N HIS A 524 -12.59 -22.37 -4.72
CA HIS A 524 -13.71 -23.17 -4.19
C HIS A 524 -13.92 -24.44 -5.03
N SER A 525 -13.82 -24.29 -6.35
CA SER A 525 -13.81 -25.39 -7.31
C SER A 525 -12.70 -25.18 -8.35
N GLY A 526 -12.53 -26.14 -9.25
CA GLY A 526 -11.44 -26.12 -10.25
C GLY A 526 -10.04 -26.01 -9.63
N ASP A 527 -9.19 -25.23 -10.31
CA ASP A 527 -7.84 -24.85 -9.88
C ASP A 527 -7.66 -23.30 -9.86
N THR A 528 -8.72 -22.52 -10.16
CA THR A 528 -8.67 -21.07 -10.41
C THR A 528 -9.86 -20.31 -9.82
N CYS A 529 -9.74 -19.00 -9.59
CA CYS A 529 -10.88 -18.09 -9.38
C CYS A 529 -10.61 -16.69 -9.95
N TRP A 530 -11.65 -15.86 -10.10
CA TRP A 530 -11.52 -14.47 -10.53
C TRP A 530 -11.18 -13.56 -9.35
N TRP A 531 -9.92 -13.17 -9.24
CA TRP A 531 -9.38 -12.29 -8.20
C TRP A 531 -9.47 -10.82 -8.60
N SER A 532 -9.85 -9.97 -7.65
CA SER A 532 -10.06 -8.53 -7.81
C SER A 532 -8.80 -7.69 -7.94
N ASN A 533 -7.62 -8.32 -7.91
CA ASN A 533 -6.36 -7.66 -7.60
C ASN A 533 -6.32 -7.06 -6.18
N GLN A 534 -5.20 -6.43 -5.83
CA GLN A 534 -4.98 -5.67 -4.60
C GLN A 534 -4.16 -4.42 -4.94
N GLY A 535 -4.43 -3.29 -4.29
CA GLY A 535 -3.74 -2.02 -4.50
C GLY A 535 -4.46 -0.88 -3.79
N ASP A 536 -3.73 0.19 -3.44
CA ASP A 536 -4.36 1.43 -2.96
C ASP A 536 -5.04 2.14 -4.14
N GLN A 537 -6.16 2.81 -3.91
CA GLN A 537 -6.87 3.65 -4.90
C GLN A 537 -7.23 3.00 -6.25
N ILE A 538 -7.65 1.74 -6.26
CA ILE A 538 -8.03 1.00 -7.48
C ILE A 538 -9.54 0.95 -7.71
N ASP A 539 -9.96 0.86 -8.97
CA ASP A 539 -11.30 0.46 -9.41
C ASP A 539 -11.19 -0.70 -10.43
N SER A 540 -11.25 -1.93 -9.93
CA SER A 540 -11.19 -3.14 -10.76
C SER A 540 -12.58 -3.67 -11.07
N THR A 541 -12.85 -3.99 -12.33
CA THR A 541 -14.17 -4.44 -12.81
C THR A 541 -14.13 -5.79 -13.54
N LEU A 542 -15.18 -6.60 -13.35
CA LEU A 542 -15.38 -7.90 -13.99
C LEU A 542 -16.83 -7.96 -14.51
N THR A 543 -17.01 -7.79 -15.83
CA THR A 543 -18.30 -7.52 -16.48
C THR A 543 -18.67 -8.61 -17.49
N ARG A 544 -19.95 -9.03 -17.52
CA ARG A 544 -20.49 -10.01 -18.48
C ARG A 544 -21.93 -9.66 -18.91
N ALA A 545 -22.27 -9.90 -20.17
CA ALA A 545 -23.65 -9.80 -20.66
C ALA A 545 -24.46 -11.07 -20.35
N VAL A 546 -25.72 -10.90 -19.94
CA VAL A 546 -26.64 -11.97 -19.54
C VAL A 546 -28.02 -11.75 -20.16
N ASP A 547 -28.51 -12.74 -20.93
CA ASP A 547 -29.86 -12.73 -21.51
C ASP A 547 -30.89 -13.32 -20.54
N LEU A 548 -31.68 -12.46 -19.90
CA LEU A 548 -32.82 -12.83 -19.06
C LEU A 548 -34.17 -12.72 -19.81
N SER A 549 -34.16 -12.56 -21.13
CA SER A 549 -35.38 -12.31 -21.93
C SER A 549 -36.38 -13.47 -21.99
N ALA A 550 -35.93 -14.68 -21.63
CA ALA A 550 -36.72 -15.90 -21.66
C ALA A 550 -37.38 -16.28 -20.30
N VAL A 551 -37.14 -15.52 -19.23
CA VAL A 551 -37.57 -15.86 -17.86
C VAL A 551 -38.37 -14.72 -17.20
N ASP A 552 -39.24 -15.09 -16.25
CA ASP A 552 -40.05 -14.16 -15.42
C ASP A 552 -39.41 -13.84 -14.05
N VAL A 553 -38.37 -14.61 -13.65
CA VAL A 553 -37.57 -14.49 -12.42
C VAL A 553 -36.16 -14.99 -12.71
N ALA A 554 -35.16 -14.53 -11.96
CA ALA A 554 -33.79 -15.01 -12.06
C ALA A 554 -33.04 -14.76 -10.75
N THR A 555 -32.10 -15.63 -10.39
CA THR A 555 -31.21 -15.41 -9.23
C THR A 555 -29.77 -15.74 -9.61
N LEU A 556 -28.87 -14.79 -9.42
CA LEU A 556 -27.43 -15.05 -9.49
C LEU A 556 -26.99 -15.77 -8.22
N ARG A 557 -26.19 -16.82 -8.36
CA ARG A 557 -25.43 -17.46 -7.29
C ARG A 557 -23.95 -17.41 -7.63
N PHE A 558 -23.12 -17.30 -6.62
CA PHE A 558 -21.67 -17.38 -6.74
C PHE A 558 -21.07 -17.76 -5.39
N TRP A 559 -19.81 -18.20 -5.41
CA TRP A 559 -18.99 -18.29 -4.22
C TRP A 559 -18.00 -17.13 -4.18
N THR A 560 -17.69 -16.65 -2.98
CA THR A 560 -16.68 -15.60 -2.78
C THR A 560 -15.80 -15.87 -1.56
N LEU A 561 -14.52 -15.49 -1.69
CA LEU A 561 -13.51 -15.45 -0.65
C LEU A 561 -12.93 -14.04 -0.63
N TYR A 562 -13.10 -13.33 0.48
CA TYR A 562 -12.62 -11.95 0.59
C TYR A 562 -11.96 -11.63 1.94
N ASP A 563 -10.93 -10.79 1.85
CA ASP A 563 -10.19 -10.15 2.96
C ASP A 563 -9.84 -8.73 2.50
N ILE A 564 -10.76 -7.81 2.84
CA ILE A 564 -10.92 -6.43 2.38
C ILE A 564 -10.78 -5.52 3.60
N GLU A 565 -10.25 -4.28 3.49
CA GLU A 565 -10.15 -3.44 4.70
C GLU A 565 -11.55 -3.04 5.23
N GLU A 566 -11.81 -3.43 6.48
CA GLU A 566 -13.13 -3.38 7.11
C GLU A 566 -13.65 -1.93 7.22
N PHE A 567 -14.66 -1.63 6.40
CA PHE A 567 -15.35 -0.35 6.25
C PHE A 567 -14.64 0.78 5.48
N TRP A 568 -13.49 0.52 4.85
CA TRP A 568 -12.79 1.48 3.98
C TRP A 568 -12.84 1.06 2.52
N ASP A 569 -12.46 -0.19 2.24
CA ASP A 569 -12.59 -0.85 0.94
C ASP A 569 -13.95 -1.58 0.80
N TYR A 570 -14.47 -1.71 -0.43
CA TYR A 570 -15.71 -2.44 -0.71
C TYR A 570 -15.68 -3.17 -2.07
N ALA A 571 -16.19 -4.39 -2.11
CA ALA A 571 -16.53 -5.09 -3.35
C ALA A 571 -18.06 -5.22 -3.54
N TYR A 572 -18.53 -5.08 -4.77
CA TYR A 572 -19.96 -4.95 -5.12
C TYR A 572 -20.39 -5.97 -6.16
N VAL A 573 -21.67 -6.32 -6.14
CA VAL A 573 -22.37 -7.00 -7.24
C VAL A 573 -23.41 -6.03 -7.79
N MET A 574 -23.42 -5.81 -9.11
CA MET A 574 -24.23 -4.75 -9.71
C MET A 574 -24.72 -5.09 -11.12
N VAL A 575 -25.80 -4.43 -11.55
CA VAL A 575 -26.43 -4.64 -12.86
C VAL A 575 -26.67 -3.32 -13.59
N SER A 576 -26.36 -3.30 -14.88
CA SER A 576 -26.70 -2.20 -15.79
C SER A 576 -27.76 -2.65 -16.81
N THR A 577 -28.67 -1.72 -17.15
CA THR A 577 -29.69 -1.90 -18.19
C THR A 577 -29.59 -0.90 -19.35
N ASP A 578 -28.53 -0.08 -19.36
CA ASP A 578 -28.30 1.02 -20.31
C ASP A 578 -26.99 0.88 -21.09
N SER A 579 -26.38 -0.32 -21.09
CA SER A 579 -25.08 -0.65 -21.71
C SER A 579 -23.84 -0.23 -20.89
N GLY A 580 -24.02 0.02 -19.60
CA GLY A 580 -22.93 0.35 -18.66
C GLY A 580 -22.79 1.84 -18.36
N GLU A 581 -23.75 2.68 -18.77
CA GLU A 581 -23.77 4.11 -18.46
C GLU A 581 -24.08 4.34 -16.96
N THR A 582 -24.97 3.54 -16.37
CA THR A 582 -25.24 3.50 -14.92
C THR A 582 -25.39 2.07 -14.40
N TRP A 583 -25.15 1.88 -13.09
CA TRP A 583 -25.15 0.58 -12.43
C TRP A 583 -25.94 0.59 -11.13
N GLN A 584 -26.86 -0.37 -10.98
CA GLN A 584 -27.58 -0.61 -9.73
C GLN A 584 -26.83 -1.66 -8.90
N ILE A 585 -26.31 -1.25 -7.74
CA ILE A 585 -25.76 -2.15 -6.72
C ILE A 585 -26.88 -3.05 -6.17
N LEU A 586 -26.59 -4.33 -5.98
CA LEU A 586 -27.53 -5.35 -5.48
C LEU A 586 -27.18 -5.74 -4.04
N ASP A 587 -28.20 -5.80 -3.18
CA ASP A 587 -28.07 -6.35 -1.82
C ASP A 587 -28.11 -7.89 -1.84
N THR A 588 -27.44 -8.51 -0.87
CA THR A 588 -27.10 -9.94 -0.82
C THR A 588 -27.20 -10.49 0.61
N ALA A 589 -26.69 -11.70 0.89
CA ALA A 589 -26.61 -12.21 2.26
C ALA A 589 -25.37 -11.75 3.05
N HIS A 590 -24.35 -11.21 2.37
CA HIS A 590 -23.05 -10.85 2.98
C HIS A 590 -22.64 -9.38 2.80
N THR A 591 -23.41 -8.58 2.06
CA THR A 591 -23.24 -7.11 1.93
C THR A 591 -23.65 -6.35 3.20
N THR A 592 -23.19 -5.10 3.33
CA THR A 592 -23.62 -4.17 4.40
C THR A 592 -23.74 -2.72 3.90
N ASP A 593 -24.69 -1.98 4.48
CA ASP A 593 -24.86 -0.51 4.33
C ASP A 593 -23.99 0.29 5.34
N GLU A 594 -23.21 -0.37 6.21
CA GLU A 594 -22.40 0.30 7.23
C GLU A 594 -21.22 1.06 6.59
N ASN A 595 -21.42 2.36 6.32
CA ASN A 595 -20.42 3.28 5.77
C ASN A 595 -19.97 4.35 6.81
N PRO A 596 -19.12 4.02 7.79
CA PRO A 596 -18.64 4.95 8.81
C PRO A 596 -17.60 5.97 8.32
N ASN A 597 -16.90 5.69 7.21
CA ASN A 597 -15.79 6.51 6.72
C ASN A 597 -16.20 7.43 5.55
N GLY A 598 -17.12 6.99 4.68
CA GLY A 598 -17.61 7.74 3.53
C GLY A 598 -17.56 6.97 2.21
N ASN A 599 -16.73 5.92 2.14
CA ASN A 599 -16.26 5.29 0.89
C ASN A 599 -17.27 4.34 0.21
N ALA A 600 -18.33 3.90 0.89
CA ALA A 600 -19.31 2.98 0.30
C ALA A 600 -20.36 3.67 -0.59
N TYR A 601 -20.60 3.12 -1.78
CA TYR A 601 -21.62 3.59 -2.73
C TYR A 601 -22.99 2.90 -2.55
N GLY A 602 -23.07 1.83 -1.76
CA GLY A 602 -24.27 1.05 -1.48
C GLY A 602 -23.93 -0.22 -0.68
N PRO A 603 -24.82 -1.22 -0.63
CA PRO A 603 -24.54 -2.51 0.01
C PRO A 603 -23.28 -3.16 -0.58
N GLY A 604 -22.22 -3.28 0.23
CA GLY A 604 -20.91 -3.79 -0.22
C GLY A 604 -20.35 -4.90 0.66
N LEU A 605 -19.55 -5.79 0.08
CA LEU A 605 -18.72 -6.77 0.78
C LEU A 605 -17.48 -6.05 1.33
N THR A 606 -17.27 -6.12 2.65
CA THR A 606 -16.10 -5.53 3.33
C THR A 606 -15.66 -6.40 4.52
N GLY A 607 -14.42 -6.23 4.99
CA GLY A 607 -13.85 -7.06 6.05
C GLY A 607 -13.49 -8.48 5.59
N ARG A 608 -13.78 -9.51 6.41
CA ARG A 608 -13.27 -10.87 6.20
C ARG A 608 -14.36 -11.95 6.17
N SER A 609 -14.48 -12.63 5.03
CA SER A 609 -15.27 -13.85 4.80
C SER A 609 -14.89 -15.03 5.73
N ARG A 610 -13.58 -15.20 5.98
CA ARG A 610 -12.96 -16.31 6.75
C ARG A 610 -13.09 -17.69 6.06
N GLY A 611 -12.88 -17.69 4.75
CA GLY A 611 -13.04 -18.85 3.87
C GLY A 611 -14.18 -18.62 2.88
N TRP A 612 -14.32 -19.51 1.91
CA TRP A 612 -15.35 -19.41 0.88
C TRP A 612 -16.78 -19.43 1.47
N VAL A 613 -17.58 -18.44 1.09
CA VAL A 613 -19.01 -18.33 1.38
C VAL A 613 -19.81 -18.32 0.08
N GLN A 614 -20.99 -18.93 0.09
CA GLN A 614 -21.92 -18.86 -1.05
C GLN A 614 -22.88 -17.71 -0.84
N ASP A 615 -23.05 -16.87 -1.86
CA ASP A 615 -23.98 -15.76 -1.84
C ASP A 615 -24.92 -15.78 -3.06
N SER A 616 -25.94 -14.92 -3.05
CA SER A 616 -26.87 -14.77 -4.16
C SER A 616 -27.56 -13.41 -4.20
N ALA A 617 -27.67 -12.85 -5.40
CA ALA A 617 -28.40 -11.62 -5.69
C ALA A 617 -29.66 -11.90 -6.52
N ASP A 618 -30.78 -11.25 -6.19
CA ASP A 618 -32.02 -11.36 -6.95
C ASP A 618 -31.94 -10.52 -8.24
N LEU A 619 -32.19 -11.15 -9.38
CA LEU A 619 -32.19 -10.52 -10.70
C LEU A 619 -33.61 -10.35 -11.28
N SER A 620 -34.65 -10.66 -10.50
CA SER A 620 -36.03 -10.77 -11.00
C SER A 620 -36.66 -9.45 -11.47
N GLU A 621 -36.15 -8.27 -11.05
CA GLU A 621 -36.56 -6.98 -11.63
C GLU A 621 -36.05 -6.79 -13.08
N TYR A 622 -34.94 -7.45 -13.40
CA TYR A 622 -34.30 -7.42 -14.72
C TYR A 622 -34.77 -8.55 -15.65
N ALA A 623 -35.68 -9.41 -15.18
CA ALA A 623 -36.31 -10.44 -16.00
C ALA A 623 -36.97 -9.85 -17.27
N GLY A 624 -36.96 -10.60 -18.38
CA GLY A 624 -37.55 -10.19 -19.64
C GLY A 624 -36.69 -9.27 -20.54
N ARG A 625 -35.40 -9.07 -20.23
CA ARG A 625 -34.44 -8.33 -21.09
C ARG A 625 -33.01 -8.89 -21.01
N GLU A 626 -32.13 -8.40 -21.88
CA GLU A 626 -30.67 -8.59 -21.76
C GLU A 626 -30.09 -7.48 -20.84
N VAL A 627 -29.12 -7.83 -19.99
CA VAL A 627 -28.46 -6.92 -19.05
C VAL A 627 -26.96 -7.14 -19.01
N LEU A 628 -26.21 -6.18 -18.46
CA LEU A 628 -24.85 -6.41 -18.00
C LEU A 628 -24.85 -6.71 -16.50
N LEU A 629 -24.14 -7.75 -16.10
CA LEU A 629 -23.77 -8.08 -14.73
C LEU A 629 -22.31 -7.68 -14.52
N ARG A 630 -21.99 -7.07 -13.38
CA ARG A 630 -20.61 -6.72 -13.00
C ARG A 630 -20.35 -7.05 -11.53
N PHE A 631 -19.11 -7.49 -11.28
CA PHE A 631 -18.44 -7.43 -9.98
C PHE A 631 -17.42 -6.29 -10.03
N GLU A 632 -17.36 -5.46 -8.98
CA GLU A 632 -16.52 -4.25 -8.94
C GLU A 632 -15.83 -4.18 -7.57
N TYR A 633 -14.52 -3.91 -7.52
CA TYR A 633 -13.75 -3.76 -6.27
C TYR A 633 -13.09 -2.39 -6.26
N ILE A 634 -13.42 -1.59 -5.25
CA ILE A 634 -12.97 -0.23 -5.08
C ILE A 634 -12.24 -0.14 -3.73
N THR A 635 -11.00 0.34 -3.76
CA THR A 635 -10.21 0.60 -2.55
C THR A 635 -10.12 2.09 -2.22
N ASP A 636 -9.58 2.40 -1.05
CA ASP A 636 -9.46 3.76 -0.55
C ASP A 636 -8.05 4.36 -0.72
N ASP A 637 -7.83 5.55 -0.17
CA ASP A 637 -6.60 6.34 -0.30
C ASP A 637 -5.34 5.56 0.17
N ALA A 638 -5.45 4.61 1.12
CA ALA A 638 -4.33 3.78 1.56
C ALA A 638 -4.76 2.55 2.41
N VAL A 639 -3.93 1.50 2.39
CA VAL A 639 -3.95 0.31 3.28
C VAL A 639 -4.81 -0.86 2.77
N PHE A 640 -4.64 -1.19 1.48
CA PHE A 640 -5.27 -2.37 0.86
C PHE A 640 -5.07 -3.70 1.61
N SER A 641 -6.04 -4.61 1.43
CA SER A 641 -5.98 -6.01 1.90
C SER A 641 -5.91 -6.99 0.71
N LYS A 642 -6.15 -8.30 0.90
CA LYS A 642 -6.03 -9.30 -0.19
C LYS A 642 -7.13 -9.22 -1.26
N GLY A 643 -8.10 -8.31 -1.12
CA GLY A 643 -9.22 -8.16 -2.04
C GLY A 643 -10.24 -9.31 -1.95
N ALA A 644 -10.89 -9.61 -3.07
CA ALA A 644 -11.88 -10.66 -3.22
C ALA A 644 -11.53 -11.61 -4.38
N CYS A 645 -11.90 -12.89 -4.24
CA CYS A 645 -12.01 -13.83 -5.34
C CYS A 645 -13.47 -14.27 -5.51
N PHE A 646 -13.90 -14.51 -6.74
CA PHE A 646 -15.24 -14.98 -7.10
C PHE A 646 -15.15 -16.23 -7.98
N ASP A 647 -16.04 -17.20 -7.73
CA ASP A 647 -15.99 -18.54 -8.31
C ASP A 647 -17.41 -19.16 -8.40
N ASP A 648 -17.55 -20.27 -9.14
CA ASP A 648 -18.77 -21.09 -9.24
C ASP A 648 -20.06 -20.25 -9.48
N PHE A 649 -20.10 -19.46 -10.55
CA PHE A 649 -21.26 -18.63 -10.90
C PHE A 649 -22.40 -19.49 -11.47
N GLU A 650 -23.66 -19.20 -11.10
CA GLU A 650 -24.86 -19.87 -11.64
C GLU A 650 -26.04 -18.88 -11.78
N ILE A 651 -26.80 -19.00 -12.88
CA ILE A 651 -28.19 -18.50 -12.95
C ILE A 651 -29.05 -19.66 -13.45
N SER A 652 -29.63 -20.40 -12.50
CA SER A 652 -30.34 -21.67 -12.73
C SER A 652 -31.53 -21.51 -13.69
N GLU A 653 -32.21 -20.36 -13.68
CA GLU A 653 -33.43 -20.13 -14.45
C GLU A 653 -33.19 -20.07 -15.97
N ILE A 654 -32.00 -19.60 -16.40
CA ILE A 654 -31.57 -19.60 -17.81
C ILE A 654 -30.67 -20.81 -18.14
N GLY A 655 -30.26 -21.58 -17.15
CA GLY A 655 -29.36 -22.73 -17.31
C GLY A 655 -27.92 -22.34 -17.61
N TRP A 656 -27.46 -21.18 -17.11
CA TRP A 656 -26.07 -20.73 -17.21
C TRP A 656 -25.29 -21.05 -15.94
N SER A 657 -24.04 -21.47 -16.11
CA SER A 657 -23.07 -21.67 -15.05
C SER A 657 -21.64 -21.45 -15.58
N ASP A 658 -20.74 -21.01 -14.72
CA ASP A 658 -19.32 -20.78 -15.03
C ASP A 658 -18.47 -21.21 -13.82
N ASP A 659 -17.68 -22.28 -13.98
CA ASP A 659 -16.79 -22.88 -12.96
C ASP A 659 -15.39 -22.26 -12.97
N THR A 660 -15.25 -21.07 -13.57
CA THR A 660 -14.04 -20.26 -13.78
C THR A 660 -12.85 -20.95 -14.44
N SER A 661 -13.00 -22.22 -14.88
CA SER A 661 -11.95 -22.99 -15.56
C SER A 661 -11.45 -22.38 -16.89
N THR A 662 -12.09 -21.31 -17.36
CA THR A 662 -11.63 -20.45 -18.45
C THR A 662 -12.08 -19.00 -18.21
N ARG A 663 -11.52 -18.01 -18.92
CA ARG A 663 -12.00 -16.61 -18.87
C ARG A 663 -13.42 -16.40 -19.45
N GLY A 664 -14.07 -17.42 -20.01
CA GLY A 664 -15.43 -17.34 -20.56
C GLY A 664 -15.62 -16.20 -21.58
N ASP A 665 -16.71 -15.45 -21.43
CA ASP A 665 -16.99 -14.20 -22.16
C ASP A 665 -16.89 -12.98 -21.21
N TRP A 666 -16.09 -13.07 -20.15
CA TRP A 666 -15.90 -11.97 -19.19
C TRP A 666 -14.96 -10.90 -19.74
N THR A 667 -15.38 -9.65 -19.65
CA THR A 667 -14.51 -8.47 -19.78
C THR A 667 -13.97 -8.14 -18.39
N ALA A 668 -12.65 -8.13 -18.23
CA ALA A 668 -12.00 -7.88 -16.94
C ALA A 668 -10.97 -6.76 -17.08
N GLU A 669 -11.07 -5.78 -16.19
CA GLU A 669 -10.22 -4.60 -16.09
C GLU A 669 -9.67 -4.61 -14.65
N GLY A 670 -8.36 -4.79 -14.48
CA GLY A 670 -7.72 -5.08 -13.19
C GLY A 670 -7.95 -6.49 -12.63
N PHE A 671 -9.15 -7.05 -12.81
CA PHE A 671 -9.46 -8.43 -12.42
C PHE A 671 -8.62 -9.48 -13.18
N ALA A 672 -8.11 -10.46 -12.44
CA ALA A 672 -7.26 -11.53 -12.93
C ALA A 672 -7.89 -12.91 -12.67
N LEU A 673 -7.74 -13.85 -13.61
CA LEU A 673 -8.08 -15.26 -13.37
C LEU A 673 -6.82 -15.97 -12.88
N VAL A 674 -6.81 -16.42 -11.62
CA VAL A 674 -5.58 -16.84 -10.91
C VAL A 674 -5.76 -18.16 -10.16
N GLU A 675 -4.64 -18.86 -9.92
CA GLU A 675 -4.54 -20.04 -9.05
C GLU A 675 -4.29 -19.64 -7.57
N GLU A 676 -4.25 -20.61 -6.63
CA GLU A 676 -3.95 -20.34 -5.20
C GLU A 676 -2.60 -19.62 -4.99
N THR A 677 -1.61 -20.00 -5.78
CA THR A 677 -0.19 -19.65 -5.60
C THR A 677 0.42 -19.02 -6.85
N VAL A 678 1.52 -18.31 -6.65
CA VAL A 678 2.38 -17.79 -7.73
C VAL A 678 3.84 -18.24 -7.53
N PRO A 679 4.66 -18.32 -8.61
CA PRO A 679 6.08 -18.67 -8.49
C PRO A 679 6.84 -17.72 -7.55
N THR A 680 7.67 -18.27 -6.67
CA THR A 680 8.49 -17.44 -5.77
C THR A 680 9.76 -16.99 -6.47
N GLN A 681 9.89 -15.69 -6.73
CA GLN A 681 11.16 -15.10 -7.12
C GLN A 681 12.02 -14.85 -5.86
N TYR A 682 13.25 -15.33 -5.87
CA TYR A 682 14.18 -15.19 -4.74
C TYR A 682 15.38 -14.33 -5.06
N LEU A 683 15.62 -13.36 -4.19
CA LEU A 683 16.82 -12.56 -4.13
C LEU A 683 17.72 -13.10 -3.00
N VAL A 684 18.73 -13.86 -3.38
CA VAL A 684 19.74 -14.38 -2.45
C VAL A 684 21.12 -13.85 -2.83
N GLN A 685 21.76 -13.17 -1.89
CA GLN A 685 23.11 -12.62 -2.04
C GLN A 685 24.00 -13.12 -0.91
N VAL A 686 25.30 -13.21 -1.19
CA VAL A 686 26.33 -13.55 -0.21
C VAL A 686 27.43 -12.50 -0.27
N ILE A 687 27.72 -11.88 0.88
CA ILE A 687 28.89 -11.02 1.05
C ILE A 687 30.00 -11.85 1.70
N HIS A 688 31.15 -11.91 1.05
CA HIS A 688 32.43 -12.29 1.66
C HIS A 688 33.09 -11.03 2.19
N GLU A 689 32.84 -10.76 3.47
CA GLU A 689 33.42 -9.67 4.23
C GLU A 689 34.76 -10.14 4.80
N LYS A 690 35.84 -9.43 4.48
CA LYS A 690 37.21 -9.84 4.82
C LYS A 690 37.73 -9.04 6.01
N ASP A 691 38.55 -9.66 6.86
CA ASP A 691 39.30 -8.91 7.89
C ASP A 691 40.29 -7.90 7.25
N LEU A 692 40.74 -8.16 6.02
CA LEU A 692 41.63 -7.28 5.25
C LEU A 692 41.22 -7.17 3.78
N GLY A 693 40.78 -5.96 3.39
CA GLY A 693 40.48 -5.58 2.01
C GLY A 693 38.98 -5.64 1.67
N ASP A 694 38.65 -5.18 0.47
CA ASP A 694 37.27 -4.88 0.08
C ASP A 694 36.35 -6.13 0.09
N PRO A 695 35.09 -6.02 0.54
CA PRO A 695 34.15 -7.14 0.52
C PRO A 695 33.83 -7.59 -0.92
N VAL A 696 33.46 -8.86 -1.10
CA VAL A 696 33.01 -9.38 -2.40
C VAL A 696 31.56 -9.82 -2.30
N VAL A 697 30.71 -9.27 -3.16
CA VAL A 697 29.29 -9.60 -3.24
C VAL A 697 29.08 -10.62 -4.36
N TYR A 698 28.30 -11.66 -4.07
CA TYR A 698 27.90 -12.70 -5.02
C TYR A 698 26.37 -12.80 -5.04
N ARG A 699 25.75 -12.81 -6.23
CA ARG A 699 24.34 -13.24 -6.40
C ARG A 699 24.31 -14.76 -6.43
N VAL A 700 23.47 -15.39 -5.63
CA VAL A 700 23.23 -16.84 -5.68
C VAL A 700 22.12 -17.08 -6.71
N PRO A 701 22.35 -17.86 -7.78
CA PRO A 701 21.28 -18.24 -8.68
C PRO A 701 20.35 -19.22 -7.96
N VAL A 702 19.05 -18.95 -7.99
CA VAL A 702 17.98 -19.80 -7.43
C VAL A 702 17.12 -20.30 -8.59
N ASP A 703 16.82 -21.59 -8.62
CA ASP A 703 16.04 -22.25 -9.67
C ASP A 703 14.53 -22.26 -9.37
N ALA A 704 13.73 -22.69 -10.35
CA ALA A 704 12.27 -22.88 -10.24
C ALA A 704 11.84 -23.91 -9.19
N GLN A 705 12.76 -24.59 -8.51
CA GLN A 705 12.47 -25.49 -7.38
C GLN A 705 12.83 -24.81 -6.05
N GLY A 706 13.13 -23.51 -6.06
CA GLY A 706 13.57 -22.72 -4.91
C GLY A 706 14.99 -23.04 -4.46
N ALA A 707 15.75 -23.85 -5.21
CA ALA A 707 17.07 -24.31 -4.81
C ALA A 707 18.17 -23.38 -5.37
N GLY A 708 19.10 -22.97 -4.50
CA GLY A 708 20.24 -22.14 -4.88
C GLY A 708 21.53 -22.65 -4.26
N ARG A 709 22.65 -22.53 -4.97
CA ARG A 709 23.97 -22.97 -4.46
C ARG A 709 25.10 -22.08 -4.94
N LEU A 710 25.94 -21.64 -4.00
CA LEU A 710 27.18 -20.92 -4.23
C LEU A 710 28.35 -21.63 -3.53
N VAL A 711 29.55 -21.51 -4.10
CA VAL A 711 30.80 -21.89 -3.43
C VAL A 711 31.71 -20.67 -3.39
N VAL A 712 32.08 -20.25 -2.18
CA VAL A 712 33.02 -19.16 -1.92
C VAL A 712 34.37 -19.77 -1.54
N GLU A 713 35.44 -19.21 -2.10
CA GLU A 713 36.81 -19.75 -2.05
C GLU A 713 37.79 -18.68 -1.53
N GLY A 714 38.83 -19.09 -0.82
CA GLY A 714 39.87 -18.18 -0.34
C GLY A 714 39.52 -17.41 0.93
N ILE A 715 38.63 -17.96 1.75
CA ILE A 715 38.17 -17.41 3.03
C ILE A 715 39.32 -17.47 4.06
N GLY A 716 39.57 -16.36 4.76
CA GLY A 716 40.53 -16.23 5.87
C GLY A 716 40.09 -16.92 7.16
N GLU A 717 40.86 -16.80 8.25
CA GLU A 717 40.49 -17.36 9.56
C GLU A 717 39.51 -16.46 10.34
N ASP A 718 39.52 -15.15 10.06
CA ASP A 718 38.72 -14.12 10.72
C ASP A 718 37.68 -13.48 9.76
N ASP A 719 37.59 -13.96 8.51
CA ASP A 719 36.61 -13.51 7.52
C ASP A 719 35.17 -13.94 7.88
N LEU A 720 34.19 -13.14 7.44
CA LEU A 720 32.76 -13.38 7.62
C LEU A 720 32.08 -13.72 6.29
N ILE A 721 31.10 -14.62 6.37
CA ILE A 721 30.13 -14.87 5.31
C ILE A 721 28.78 -14.36 5.79
N VAL A 722 28.19 -13.45 5.00
CA VAL A 722 26.90 -12.83 5.27
C VAL A 722 25.94 -13.23 4.16
N ALA A 723 24.90 -13.99 4.48
CA ALA A 723 23.82 -14.27 3.55
C ALA A 723 22.69 -13.25 3.74
N ILE A 724 22.24 -12.66 2.64
CA ILE A 724 21.07 -11.80 2.54
C ILE A 724 20.02 -12.57 1.75
N ILE A 725 18.80 -12.67 2.28
CA ILE A 725 17.71 -13.47 1.72
C ILE A 725 16.46 -12.61 1.67
N SER A 726 15.85 -12.50 0.50
CA SER A 726 14.58 -11.80 0.26
C SER A 726 13.74 -12.56 -0.77
N ALA A 727 12.42 -12.45 -0.68
CA ALA A 727 11.50 -12.84 -1.75
C ALA A 727 11.10 -11.57 -2.51
N VAL A 728 11.07 -11.62 -3.84
CA VAL A 728 10.83 -10.46 -4.73
C VAL A 728 9.74 -10.74 -5.77
N THR A 729 8.84 -11.69 -5.47
CA THR A 729 7.56 -11.86 -6.18
C THR A 729 6.72 -10.60 -5.97
N ARG A 730 6.20 -10.01 -7.05
CA ARG A 730 5.49 -8.72 -7.02
C ARG A 730 4.11 -8.85 -6.39
N HIS A 731 3.32 -9.80 -6.88
CA HIS A 731 1.89 -9.88 -6.53
C HIS A 731 1.61 -10.52 -5.16
N SER A 732 2.62 -11.08 -4.47
CA SER A 732 2.43 -11.73 -3.18
C SER A 732 3.06 -11.00 -1.99
N THR A 733 2.18 -10.44 -1.17
CA THR A 733 2.45 -9.91 0.19
C THR A 733 2.69 -11.01 1.24
N SER A 734 2.63 -12.30 0.85
CA SER A 734 2.63 -13.45 1.77
C SER A 734 4.05 -13.82 2.25
N PRO A 735 4.24 -14.17 3.55
CA PRO A 735 5.53 -14.66 4.05
C PRO A 735 5.89 -16.04 3.46
N THR A 736 7.10 -16.18 2.94
CA THR A 736 7.57 -17.41 2.27
C THR A 736 8.75 -18.02 3.03
N LYS A 737 8.72 -19.33 3.28
CA LYS A 737 9.72 -20.02 4.11
C LYS A 737 10.93 -20.46 3.30
N TYR A 738 12.06 -20.59 3.98
CA TYR A 738 13.29 -21.11 3.40
C TYR A 738 14.13 -21.89 4.42
N THR A 739 15.14 -22.61 3.91
CA THR A 739 16.24 -23.18 4.67
C THR A 739 17.56 -22.74 4.04
N LEU A 740 18.50 -22.32 4.88
CA LEU A 740 19.88 -21.97 4.49
C LEU A 740 20.85 -22.89 5.24
N SER A 741 21.77 -23.50 4.52
CA SER A 741 22.88 -24.31 5.04
C SER A 741 24.21 -23.68 4.62
N ILE A 742 25.13 -23.49 5.57
CA ILE A 742 26.49 -23.01 5.30
C ILE A 742 27.48 -24.04 5.84
N SER A 743 28.39 -24.54 5.00
CA SER A 743 29.31 -25.64 5.35
C SER A 743 30.64 -25.59 4.57
N PRO A 744 31.76 -26.14 5.08
CA PRO A 744 33.05 -26.13 4.37
C PRO A 744 33.12 -27.01 3.11
#